data_AF-A0A933M1G3-F1
#
_entry.id   AF-A0A933M1G3-F1
#
_cell.length_a   1.000
_cell.length_b   1.000
_cell.length_c   1.000
_cell.angle_alpha   90.00
_cell.angle_beta   90.00
_cell.angle_gamma   90.00
#
_symmetry.space_group_name_H-M   'P 1'
#
loop_
_entity.id
_entity.type
_entity.pdbx_description
1 polymer ?
#
loop_
_entity_poly.entity_id
_entity_poly.type
_entity_poly.pdbx_seq_one_letter_code
_entity_poly.pdbx_strand_id
1 'polypeptide(L)'
;MPRKQSKLSPSELPQTPDTWGVGTFLLRQWLIDDDPDIPVRPTLILVLDLDHGYIMSSNLINHAPSAEEIRDTLFKAMTKPMKMCGEPRRPTILFCHSAGLSEAIEPYMDELNVHCEPRAIPGIDDILEEMAQFMDQEEDHPSLIDIEGASLEVIGKFFDASAKFYRAAPWVQMLNEQFLLLRIPAEGGLERFVTVMGNGGVEYGLAIYESWRDVENLFKNQNDPMGALPAQGALSMLYDRAHMMSFDDLDAIEANDWDVIDEQSYPSPIYFHRTQEARRPTLAELQWIDAALRAVPVIVNDHLRPDNKGDFAPLETTLPVITAQGEVNVYVKYPAGILRRENFPASSFVEEWDEDGNPIEEPPIFDRRLMEKSLLDVFGDMLGNSGGDPKLRKAQDIMYQAFEEPNPAKRISLARKAIKTSDKCADAFVLLAEEEADTVADALEYYQKGVDAGQRALGKDYFKEAVGHFWGIMETRPYMRARAGVAECLVKLNKIDEAIEQYRDMLRLNPNDNQGLRYIVADVLLDQNRDAELIKLLKQYKDDEMAEWLYTWALAAFRKNSKSKEAEKRLREALEQNPFVPDYLTGKKRVPVNLPPTMGWGDEQEAVHYAAKFLNHWRRTTGAIDWVKDHLDYV
;
A
#
# COMPACT_ATOMS: atom_id res chain seq x y z
N MET A 1 15.87 26.68 50.51
CA MET A 1 14.79 27.55 50.00
C MET A 1 14.79 27.47 48.48
N PRO A 2 13.72 27.03 47.83
CA PRO A 2 13.61 27.20 46.38
C PRO A 2 13.25 28.66 46.09
N ARG A 3 14.05 29.34 45.25
CA ARG A 3 13.72 30.68 44.74
C ARG A 3 12.44 30.56 43.91
N LYS A 4 11.32 31.07 44.41
CA LYS A 4 10.18 31.46 43.56
C LYS A 4 10.68 32.55 42.62
N GLN A 5 10.99 32.21 41.38
CA GLN A 5 11.06 33.22 40.31
C GLN A 5 9.64 33.75 40.13
N SER A 6 9.40 35.01 40.48
CA SER A 6 8.18 35.69 40.05
C SER A 6 8.24 35.80 38.53
N LYS A 7 7.31 35.17 37.82
CA LYS A 7 7.09 35.49 36.40
C LYS A 7 6.66 36.96 36.35
N LEU A 8 7.51 37.83 35.79
CA LEU A 8 7.16 39.22 35.51
C LEU A 8 5.88 39.23 34.64
N SER A 9 4.85 39.98 35.05
CA SER A 9 3.67 40.14 34.21
C SER A 9 3.97 41.13 33.08
N PRO A 10 3.58 40.86 31.82
CA PRO A 10 3.77 41.80 30.71
C PRO A 10 3.22 43.21 30.99
N SER A 11 2.13 43.31 31.78
CA SER A 11 1.52 44.58 32.19
C SER A 11 2.40 45.45 33.10
N GLU A 12 3.38 44.85 33.77
CA GLU A 12 4.30 45.52 34.71
C GLU A 12 5.59 45.98 34.03
N LEU A 13 5.78 45.63 32.76
CA LEU A 13 6.98 45.96 31.98
C LEU A 13 6.97 47.42 31.52
N PRO A 14 8.16 48.06 31.41
CA PRO A 14 8.26 49.39 30.84
C PRO A 14 7.81 49.38 29.38
N GLN A 15 6.98 50.37 29.02
CA GLN A 15 6.61 50.61 27.63
C GLN A 15 7.66 51.47 26.96
N THR A 16 8.16 51.01 25.82
CA THR A 16 9.09 51.73 24.97
C THR A 16 8.39 52.20 23.71
N PRO A 17 8.85 53.29 23.06
CA PRO A 17 8.29 53.78 21.80
C PRO A 17 8.64 52.89 20.60
N ASP A 18 9.00 51.62 20.84
CA ASP A 18 9.45 50.68 19.83
C ASP A 18 8.27 50.18 19.00
N THR A 19 8.57 49.84 17.75
CA THR A 19 7.67 49.17 16.80
C THR A 19 8.11 47.72 16.63
N TRP A 20 7.24 46.79 16.98
CA TRP A 20 7.49 45.36 16.83
C TRP A 20 6.67 44.78 15.69
N GLY A 21 7.11 43.64 15.15
CA GLY A 21 6.39 42.83 14.17
C GLY A 21 6.06 41.45 14.75
N VAL A 22 4.90 40.92 14.44
CA VAL A 22 4.52 39.52 14.71
C VAL A 22 3.90 38.87 13.49
N GLY A 23 4.37 37.66 13.19
CA GLY A 23 3.87 36.87 12.08
C GLY A 23 3.89 35.38 12.37
N THR A 24 3.02 34.67 11.66
CA THR A 24 2.89 33.22 11.68
C THR A 24 3.15 32.71 10.27
N PHE A 25 4.16 31.87 10.09
CA PHE A 25 4.66 31.44 8.79
C PHE A 25 4.68 29.92 8.71
N LEU A 26 3.93 29.34 7.78
CA LEU A 26 3.98 27.91 7.51
C LEU A 26 5.30 27.58 6.80
N LEU A 27 6.14 26.74 7.41
CA LEU A 27 7.45 26.45 6.85
C LEU A 27 7.35 25.49 5.65
N ARG A 28 8.33 25.62 4.74
CA ARG A 28 8.56 24.71 3.61
C ARG A 28 9.48 23.57 4.04
N GLN A 29 9.08 22.86 5.08
CA GLN A 29 9.81 21.70 5.62
C GLN A 29 8.84 20.76 6.33
N TRP A 30 9.11 19.46 6.22
CA TRP A 30 8.41 18.43 6.97
C TRP A 30 9.11 18.15 8.31
N LEU A 31 8.34 18.05 9.38
CA LEU A 31 8.82 17.50 10.64
C LEU A 31 8.17 16.14 10.89
N ILE A 32 9.00 15.18 11.25
CA ILE A 32 8.56 13.86 11.74
C ILE A 32 8.41 13.99 13.25
N ASP A 33 7.16 13.93 13.74
CA ASP A 33 6.84 13.98 15.17
C ASP A 33 6.79 12.55 15.76
N ASP A 34 6.10 12.33 16.88
CA ASP A 34 5.93 11.02 17.53
C ASP A 34 5.32 9.91 16.64
N ASP A 35 4.59 10.27 15.56
CA ASP A 35 4.08 9.33 14.55
C ASP A 35 4.89 9.46 13.25
N PRO A 36 5.79 8.50 12.94
CA PRO A 36 6.65 8.58 11.77
C PRO A 36 5.90 8.56 10.44
N ASP A 37 4.63 8.16 10.43
CA ASP A 37 3.83 8.03 9.21
C ASP A 37 3.11 9.32 8.79
N ILE A 38 3.03 10.35 9.65
CA ILE A 38 2.30 11.58 9.36
C ILE A 38 3.20 12.80 9.60
N PRO A 39 4.07 13.14 8.65
CA PRO A 39 4.88 14.36 8.76
C PRO A 39 3.98 15.58 8.74
N VAL A 40 4.32 16.58 9.55
CA VAL A 40 3.56 17.83 9.70
C VAL A 40 4.41 19.01 9.25
N ARG A 41 3.78 19.97 8.54
CA ARG A 41 4.41 21.26 8.25
C ARG A 41 4.27 22.17 9.47
N PRO A 42 5.37 22.54 10.14
CA PRO A 42 5.27 23.38 11.31
C PRO A 42 4.99 24.83 10.91
N THR A 43 4.25 25.53 11.77
CA THR A 43 4.11 26.97 11.72
C THR A 43 5.11 27.62 12.67
N LEU A 44 5.92 28.53 12.13
CA LEU A 44 6.84 29.37 12.88
C LEU A 44 6.16 30.68 13.28
N ILE A 45 6.07 30.95 14.58
CA ILE A 45 5.70 32.26 15.12
C ILE A 45 6.97 33.06 15.34
N LEU A 46 7.09 34.23 14.68
CA LEU A 46 8.21 35.16 14.85
C LEU A 46 7.74 36.47 15.47
N VAL A 47 8.50 36.96 16.45
CA VAL A 47 8.34 38.30 17.03
C VAL A 47 9.63 39.06 16.81
N LEU A 48 9.54 40.23 16.18
CA LEU A 48 10.65 41.04 15.71
C LEU A 48 10.59 42.44 16.34
N ASP A 49 11.74 43.00 16.68
CA ASP A 49 11.90 44.43 16.93
C ASP A 49 12.32 45.07 15.61
N LEU A 50 11.42 45.84 14.99
CA LEU A 50 11.62 46.39 13.64
C LEU A 50 12.52 47.62 13.63
N ASP A 51 12.64 48.31 14.76
CA ASP A 51 13.49 49.49 14.88
C ASP A 51 14.97 49.10 15.00
N HIS A 52 15.24 47.93 15.59
CA HIS A 52 16.60 47.44 15.83
C HIS A 52 17.00 46.21 14.99
N GLY A 53 16.06 45.60 14.28
CA GLY A 53 16.30 44.43 13.43
C GLY A 53 16.61 43.15 14.22
N TYR A 54 15.98 42.96 15.38
CA TYR A 54 16.21 41.79 16.23
C TYR A 54 15.04 40.81 16.21
N ILE A 55 15.35 39.51 16.19
CA ILE A 55 14.36 38.47 16.53
C ILE A 55 14.25 38.42 18.06
N MET A 56 13.11 38.85 18.59
CA MET A 56 12.85 38.94 20.02
C MET A 56 12.48 37.57 20.60
N SER A 57 11.68 36.80 19.87
CA SER A 57 11.32 35.41 20.18
C SER A 57 10.89 34.69 18.92
N SER A 58 11.10 33.37 18.92
CA SER A 58 10.50 32.45 17.95
C SER A 58 9.83 31.30 18.70
N ASN A 59 8.82 30.70 18.08
CA ASN A 59 8.19 29.47 18.55
C ASN A 59 7.79 28.61 17.34
N LEU A 60 8.13 27.33 17.36
CA LEU A 60 7.79 26.38 16.29
C LEU A 60 6.67 25.49 16.79
N ILE A 61 5.57 25.40 16.02
CA ILE A 61 4.35 24.69 16.41
C ILE A 61 3.94 23.76 15.28
N ASN A 62 3.57 22.53 15.60
CA ASN A 62 3.24 21.47 14.63
C ASN A 62 1.77 21.51 14.14
N HIS A 63 1.05 22.59 14.43
CA HIS A 63 -0.35 22.81 14.08
C HIS A 63 -0.62 24.29 13.83
N ALA A 64 -1.80 24.61 13.28
CA ALA A 64 -2.24 25.99 13.08
C ALA A 64 -2.33 26.72 14.44
N PRO A 65 -1.56 27.79 14.66
CA PRO A 65 -1.38 28.35 15.99
C PRO A 65 -2.66 29.04 16.50
N SER A 66 -3.04 28.75 17.74
CA SER A 66 -4.14 29.43 18.41
C SER A 66 -3.75 30.86 18.82
N ALA A 67 -4.75 31.73 19.00
CA ALA A 67 -4.54 33.09 19.48
C ALA A 67 -3.80 33.13 20.84
N GLU A 68 -4.00 32.11 21.69
CA GLU A 68 -3.33 31.98 22.98
C GLU A 68 -1.84 31.63 22.83
N GLU A 69 -1.47 30.76 21.90
CA GLU A 69 -0.07 30.39 21.65
C GLU A 69 0.73 31.56 21.03
N ILE A 70 0.08 32.34 20.16
CA ILE A 70 0.65 33.57 19.60
C ILE A 70 0.86 34.60 20.72
N ARG A 71 -0.15 34.82 21.57
CA ARG A 71 -0.05 35.67 22.75
C ARG A 71 1.10 35.23 23.66
N ASP A 72 1.20 33.94 23.95
CA ASP A 72 2.24 33.43 24.86
C ASP A 72 3.65 33.64 24.28
N THR A 73 3.80 33.53 22.96
CA THR A 73 5.04 33.84 22.25
C THR A 73 5.39 35.33 22.34
N LEU A 74 4.40 36.21 22.18
CA LEU A 74 4.56 37.66 22.38
C LEU A 74 4.93 38.00 23.83
N PHE A 75 4.25 37.40 24.80
CA PHE A 75 4.52 37.64 26.22
C PHE A 75 5.91 37.15 26.62
N LYS A 76 6.37 36.03 26.04
CA LYS A 76 7.74 35.55 26.19
C LYS A 76 8.73 36.55 25.59
N ALA A 77 8.47 37.11 24.41
CA ALA A 77 9.31 38.14 23.81
C ALA A 77 9.43 39.39 24.70
N MET A 78 8.33 39.82 25.33
CA MET A 78 8.32 40.97 26.23
C MET A 78 9.04 40.69 27.55
N THR A 79 8.78 39.54 28.18
CA THR A 79 9.27 39.22 29.53
C THR A 79 10.67 38.62 29.55
N LYS A 80 11.07 37.95 28.47
CA LYS A 80 12.34 37.23 28.34
C LYS A 80 12.81 37.25 26.87
N PRO A 81 13.20 38.42 26.35
CA PRO A 81 13.71 38.53 24.99
C PRO A 81 14.96 37.66 24.80
N MET A 82 15.23 37.26 23.55
CA MET A 82 16.44 36.52 23.20
C MET A 82 17.71 37.25 23.65
N LYS A 83 18.78 36.47 23.87
CA LYS A 83 20.03 36.99 24.40
C LYS A 83 20.59 38.05 23.45
N MET A 84 20.94 39.23 23.99
CA MET A 84 21.42 40.42 23.25
C MET A 84 20.33 41.28 22.58
N CYS A 85 19.04 40.98 22.75
CA CYS A 85 17.92 41.76 22.20
C CYS A 85 17.35 42.82 23.17
N GLY A 86 18.14 43.20 24.19
CA GLY A 86 17.78 44.18 25.21
C GLY A 86 17.08 43.60 26.44
N GLU A 87 16.65 44.50 27.33
CA GLU A 87 15.94 44.17 28.57
C GLU A 87 14.43 43.95 28.33
N PRO A 88 13.73 43.25 29.24
CA PRO A 88 12.27 43.05 29.18
C PRO A 88 11.49 44.37 29.06
N ARG A 89 10.66 44.48 28.01
CA ARG A 89 9.89 45.69 27.68
C ARG A 89 8.69 45.35 26.80
N ARG A 90 7.75 46.28 26.70
CA ARG A 90 6.60 46.19 25.79
C ARG A 90 6.63 47.33 24.75
N PRO A 91 6.33 47.04 23.47
CA PRO A 91 6.32 48.06 22.42
C PRO A 91 5.11 49.00 22.56
N THR A 92 5.09 50.06 21.77
CA THR A 92 3.89 50.90 21.63
C THR A 92 3.04 50.47 20.45
N ILE A 93 3.68 49.96 19.39
CA ILE A 93 3.04 49.54 18.14
C ILE A 93 3.46 48.10 17.82
N LEU A 94 2.49 47.29 17.39
CA LEU A 94 2.69 45.92 16.93
C LEU A 94 2.12 45.76 15.51
N PHE A 95 2.98 45.55 14.53
CA PHE A 95 2.60 45.20 13.17
C PHE A 95 2.32 43.71 13.07
N CYS A 96 1.11 43.38 12.64
CA CYS A 96 0.65 42.02 12.46
C CYS A 96 0.70 41.67 10.97
N HIS A 97 1.38 40.58 10.62
CA HIS A 97 1.58 40.18 9.22
C HIS A 97 0.27 40.05 8.41
N SER A 98 -0.87 39.72 9.06
CA SER A 98 -2.18 39.62 8.43
C SER A 98 -3.28 40.29 9.26
N ALA A 99 -4.41 40.60 8.61
CA ALA A 99 -5.60 41.16 9.27
C ALA A 99 -6.19 40.20 10.31
N GLY A 100 -6.34 38.91 9.95
CA GLY A 100 -6.85 37.89 10.88
C GLY A 100 -5.96 37.71 12.10
N LEU A 101 -4.64 37.81 11.95
CA LEU A 101 -3.71 37.79 13.08
C LEU A 101 -3.92 38.98 14.01
N SER A 102 -4.08 40.19 13.45
CA SER A 102 -4.34 41.42 14.21
C SER A 102 -5.62 41.28 15.04
N GLU A 103 -6.73 40.85 14.43
CA GLU A 103 -8.01 40.66 15.11
C GLU A 103 -7.93 39.60 16.22
N ALA A 104 -7.19 38.51 15.97
CA ALA A 104 -7.04 37.42 16.94
C ALA A 104 -6.30 37.83 18.21
N ILE A 105 -5.34 38.76 18.12
CA ILE A 105 -4.47 39.14 19.25
C ILE A 105 -4.82 40.49 19.90
N GLU A 106 -5.59 41.33 19.21
CA GLU A 106 -6.00 42.67 19.68
C GLU A 106 -6.58 42.65 21.13
N PRO A 107 -7.46 41.71 21.52
CA PRO A 107 -7.99 41.67 22.88
C PRO A 107 -6.90 41.54 23.97
N TYR A 108 -5.81 40.83 23.69
CA TYR A 108 -4.70 40.65 24.63
C TYR A 108 -3.76 41.85 24.64
N MET A 109 -3.62 42.54 23.51
CA MET A 109 -2.71 43.67 23.35
C MET A 109 -3.32 44.98 23.88
N ASP A 110 -4.64 45.13 23.79
CA ASP A 110 -5.40 46.25 24.37
C ASP A 110 -5.25 46.33 25.89
N GLU A 111 -5.28 45.19 26.59
CA GLU A 111 -5.01 45.13 28.04
C GLU A 111 -3.61 45.66 28.39
N LEU A 112 -2.69 45.55 27.45
CA LEU A 112 -1.33 46.03 27.57
C LEU A 112 -1.13 47.40 26.93
N ASN A 113 -2.15 48.13 26.49
CA ASN A 113 -2.00 49.41 25.77
C ASN A 113 -0.99 49.35 24.59
N VAL A 114 -0.98 48.24 23.84
CA VAL A 114 -0.16 48.06 22.63
C VAL A 114 -1.09 48.13 21.43
N HIS A 115 -0.84 49.06 20.50
CA HIS A 115 -1.68 49.20 19.32
C HIS A 115 -1.31 48.20 18.24
N CYS A 116 -2.26 47.36 17.82
CA CYS A 116 -2.07 46.40 16.73
C CYS A 116 -2.49 47.02 15.39
N GLU A 117 -1.66 46.89 14.36
CA GLU A 117 -1.99 47.30 13.00
C GLU A 117 -1.67 46.17 12.02
N PRO A 118 -2.59 45.77 11.12
CA PRO A 118 -2.30 44.81 10.08
C PRO A 118 -1.37 45.44 9.03
N ARG A 119 -0.14 44.96 8.95
CA ARG A 119 0.89 45.49 8.06
C ARG A 119 1.94 44.43 7.74
N ALA A 120 2.40 44.42 6.49
CA ALA A 120 3.52 43.58 6.07
C ALA A 120 4.78 43.90 6.90
N ILE A 121 5.51 42.85 7.29
CA ILE A 121 6.74 42.96 8.08
C ILE A 121 7.92 43.13 7.12
N PRO A 122 8.68 44.24 7.18
CA PRO A 122 9.81 44.46 6.28
C PRO A 122 10.92 43.41 6.48
N GLY A 123 11.47 42.89 5.38
CA GLY A 123 12.61 41.97 5.39
C GLY A 123 12.29 40.57 5.94
N ILE A 124 11.01 40.23 6.10
CA ILE A 124 10.60 38.93 6.62
C ILE A 124 10.96 37.78 5.67
N ASP A 125 10.81 37.99 4.36
CA ASP A 125 11.12 36.99 3.35
C ASP A 125 12.61 36.62 3.38
N ASP A 126 13.50 37.61 3.49
CA ASP A 126 14.95 37.41 3.63
C ASP A 126 15.29 36.58 4.89
N ILE A 127 14.63 36.88 6.02
CA ILE A 127 14.82 36.14 7.28
C ILE A 127 14.36 34.69 7.12
N LEU A 128 13.21 34.46 6.50
CA LEU A 128 12.68 33.12 6.28
C LEU A 128 13.58 32.32 5.33
N GLU A 129 14.12 32.95 4.28
CA GLU A 129 15.05 32.33 3.34
C GLU A 129 16.39 31.98 4.02
N GLU A 130 16.98 32.89 4.79
CA GLU A 130 18.20 32.60 5.56
C GLU A 130 17.97 31.49 6.58
N MET A 131 16.85 31.52 7.31
CA MET A 131 16.50 30.44 8.25
C MET A 131 16.34 29.10 7.54
N ALA A 132 15.72 29.10 6.36
CA ALA A 132 15.55 27.89 5.55
C ALA A 132 16.90 27.28 5.15
N GLN A 133 17.92 28.09 4.82
CA GLN A 133 19.26 27.61 4.44
C GLN A 133 20.01 26.89 5.58
N PHE A 134 19.67 27.16 6.84
CA PHE A 134 20.30 26.51 8.00
C PHE A 134 19.59 25.21 8.43
N MET A 135 18.42 24.92 7.87
CA MET A 135 17.68 23.69 8.11
C MET A 135 18.09 22.65 7.07
N ASP A 136 18.18 21.37 7.45
CA ASP A 136 18.54 20.28 6.53
C ASP A 136 17.48 20.22 5.42
N GLN A 137 17.86 20.61 4.20
CA GLN A 137 16.95 20.72 3.07
C GLN A 137 17.02 19.45 2.25
N GLU A 138 15.97 18.64 2.33
CA GLU A 138 15.60 17.82 1.18
C GLU A 138 15.16 18.78 0.05
N GLU A 139 15.61 18.51 -1.18
CA GLU A 139 15.18 19.30 -2.34
C GLU A 139 13.66 19.14 -2.52
N ASP A 140 12.95 20.27 -2.64
CA ASP A 140 11.49 20.27 -2.87
C ASP A 140 11.15 19.53 -4.17
N HIS A 141 10.02 18.82 -4.17
CA HIS A 141 9.58 18.10 -5.35
C HIS A 141 9.20 19.09 -6.47
N PRO A 142 9.40 18.75 -7.75
CA PRO A 142 8.96 19.63 -8.84
C PRO A 142 7.44 19.84 -8.79
N SER A 143 6.96 21.07 -8.98
CA SER A 143 5.55 21.42 -8.85
C SER A 143 4.73 21.13 -10.12
N LEU A 144 3.43 20.92 -9.95
CA LEU A 144 2.46 20.84 -11.07
C LEU A 144 2.11 22.24 -11.60
N ILE A 145 2.11 23.25 -10.74
CA ILE A 145 1.81 24.63 -11.14
C ILE A 145 2.89 25.24 -12.05
N ASP A 146 4.12 24.74 -12.00
CA ASP A 146 5.23 25.19 -12.86
C ASP A 146 5.29 24.48 -14.22
N ILE A 147 4.36 23.56 -14.51
CA ILE A 147 4.29 22.91 -15.82
C ILE A 147 4.12 23.98 -16.91
N GLU A 148 5.07 24.02 -17.85
CA GLU A 148 5.09 25.03 -18.91
C GLU A 148 3.76 25.03 -19.71
N GLY A 149 3.09 26.18 -19.71
CA GLY A 149 1.82 26.38 -20.41
C GLY A 149 0.57 25.89 -19.67
N ALA A 150 0.71 25.28 -18.49
CA ALA A 150 -0.42 24.99 -17.61
C ALA A 150 -0.90 26.27 -16.92
N SER A 151 -2.22 26.48 -16.89
CA SER A 151 -2.82 27.53 -16.06
C SER A 151 -3.34 26.95 -14.76
N LEU A 152 -3.47 27.77 -13.72
CA LEU A 152 -4.09 27.35 -12.44
C LEU A 152 -5.48 26.74 -12.63
N GLU A 153 -6.26 27.20 -13.62
CA GLU A 153 -7.56 26.60 -13.94
C GLU A 153 -7.41 25.16 -14.45
N VAL A 154 -6.42 24.88 -15.30
CA VAL A 154 -6.15 23.53 -15.81
C VAL A 154 -5.72 22.61 -14.67
N ILE A 155 -4.82 23.07 -13.80
CA ILE A 155 -4.35 22.30 -12.64
C ILE A 155 -5.50 22.04 -11.67
N GLY A 156 -6.29 23.05 -11.29
CA GLY A 156 -7.46 22.88 -10.42
C GLY A 156 -8.51 21.91 -10.98
N LYS A 157 -8.74 21.91 -12.30
CA LYS A 157 -9.62 20.92 -12.96
C LYS A 157 -9.04 19.50 -12.92
N PHE A 158 -7.73 19.35 -12.98
CA PHE A 158 -7.06 18.06 -12.82
C PHE A 158 -7.20 17.51 -11.39
N PHE A 159 -7.07 18.36 -10.36
CA PHE A 159 -7.35 17.97 -8.97
C PHE A 159 -8.80 17.50 -8.80
N ASP A 160 -9.78 18.24 -9.34
CA ASP A 160 -11.20 17.85 -9.36
C ASP A 160 -11.43 16.48 -10.05
N ALA A 161 -10.80 16.23 -11.20
CA ALA A 161 -10.89 14.93 -11.89
C ALA A 161 -10.28 13.80 -11.05
N SER A 162 -9.14 14.05 -10.43
CA SER A 162 -8.44 13.08 -9.59
C SER A 162 -9.27 12.72 -8.36
N ALA A 163 -9.82 13.73 -7.66
CA ALA A 163 -10.68 13.49 -6.50
C ALA A 163 -11.93 12.68 -6.87
N LYS A 164 -12.56 12.96 -8.02
CA LYS A 164 -13.69 12.18 -8.54
C LYS A 164 -13.30 10.75 -8.92
N PHE A 165 -12.16 10.56 -9.57
CA PHE A 165 -11.64 9.23 -9.90
C PHE A 165 -11.43 8.40 -8.63
N TYR A 166 -10.78 8.98 -7.62
CA TYR A 166 -10.49 8.28 -6.38
C TYR A 166 -11.77 7.89 -5.64
N ARG A 167 -12.72 8.82 -5.50
CA ARG A 167 -14.03 8.56 -4.86
C ARG A 167 -14.86 7.54 -5.64
N ALA A 168 -14.72 7.48 -6.96
CA ALA A 168 -15.39 6.48 -7.78
C ALA A 168 -14.76 5.08 -7.65
N ALA A 169 -13.53 5.00 -7.12
CA ALA A 169 -12.80 3.79 -6.78
C ALA A 169 -12.87 2.66 -7.84
N PRO A 170 -12.53 2.93 -9.12
CA PRO A 170 -12.66 1.93 -10.19
C PRO A 170 -11.82 0.66 -9.97
N TRP A 171 -10.74 0.74 -9.19
CA TRP A 171 -9.91 -0.41 -8.78
C TRP A 171 -10.65 -1.44 -7.93
N VAL A 172 -11.82 -1.08 -7.39
CA VAL A 172 -12.69 -2.04 -6.71
C VAL A 172 -13.22 -3.05 -7.72
N GLN A 173 -13.58 -2.62 -8.92
CA GLN A 173 -14.15 -3.51 -9.94
C GLN A 173 -13.06 -4.16 -10.80
N MET A 174 -11.96 -3.47 -11.07
CA MET A 174 -10.89 -3.97 -11.93
C MET A 174 -9.73 -4.61 -11.15
N LEU A 175 -9.17 -5.69 -11.69
CA LEU A 175 -7.91 -6.28 -11.28
C LEU A 175 -6.73 -5.56 -11.94
N ASN A 176 -5.56 -5.57 -11.31
CA ASN A 176 -4.33 -4.94 -11.84
C ASN A 176 -3.88 -5.53 -13.20
N GLU A 177 -4.37 -6.72 -13.56
CA GLU A 177 -4.06 -7.43 -14.81
C GLU A 177 -5.04 -7.12 -15.95
N GLN A 178 -6.08 -6.35 -15.68
CA GLN A 178 -7.12 -6.00 -16.65
C GLN A 178 -6.80 -4.64 -17.28
N PHE A 179 -6.39 -4.65 -18.55
CA PHE A 179 -5.96 -3.45 -19.26
C PHE A 179 -7.04 -2.89 -20.18
N LEU A 180 -7.14 -1.57 -20.21
CA LEU A 180 -7.91 -0.78 -21.18
C LEU A 180 -6.95 -0.22 -22.24
N LEU A 181 -7.35 -0.23 -23.51
CA LEU A 181 -6.68 0.55 -24.54
C LEU A 181 -7.44 1.86 -24.69
N LEU A 182 -6.76 2.98 -24.42
CA LEU A 182 -7.32 4.32 -24.55
C LEU A 182 -6.69 5.03 -25.74
N ARG A 183 -7.52 5.74 -26.51
CA ARG A 183 -7.07 6.72 -27.51
C ARG A 183 -7.75 8.05 -27.23
N ILE A 184 -6.94 9.04 -26.85
CA ILE A 184 -7.37 10.39 -26.49
C ILE A 184 -6.70 11.36 -27.46
N PRO A 185 -7.39 12.38 -28.00
CA PRO A 185 -6.82 13.32 -28.98
C PRO A 185 -5.52 14.02 -28.54
N ALA A 186 -5.32 14.21 -27.24
CA ALA A 186 -4.05 14.67 -26.67
C ALA A 186 -2.88 13.77 -27.12
N GLU A 187 -1.67 14.33 -27.22
CA GLU A 187 -0.49 13.63 -27.77
C GLU A 187 -0.67 13.08 -29.20
N GLY A 188 -1.61 13.62 -29.97
CA GLY A 188 -1.83 13.21 -31.36
C GLY A 188 -2.67 11.94 -31.52
N GLY A 189 -3.38 11.48 -30.48
CA GLY A 189 -4.26 10.31 -30.61
C GLY A 189 -3.50 8.98 -30.57
N LEU A 190 -2.37 8.93 -29.86
CA LEU A 190 -1.64 7.68 -29.64
C LEU A 190 -2.48 6.69 -28.81
N GLU A 191 -2.32 5.41 -29.12
CA GLU A 191 -2.88 4.35 -28.30
C GLU A 191 -2.02 4.16 -27.06
N ARG A 192 -2.64 4.19 -25.89
CA ARG A 192 -1.99 3.86 -24.61
C ARG A 192 -2.73 2.69 -23.96
N PHE A 193 -1.98 1.87 -23.25
CA PHE A 193 -2.49 0.74 -22.48
C PHE A 193 -2.52 1.14 -21.01
N VAL A 194 -3.67 1.03 -20.37
CA VAL A 194 -3.90 1.56 -19.02
C VAL A 194 -4.39 0.45 -18.12
N THR A 195 -3.77 0.32 -16.95
CA THR A 195 -4.34 -0.47 -15.85
C THR A 195 -4.74 0.45 -14.70
N VAL A 196 -5.81 0.07 -14.02
CA VAL A 196 -6.31 0.76 -12.83
C VAL A 196 -5.64 0.15 -11.61
N MET A 197 -4.77 0.93 -10.96
CA MET A 197 -4.08 0.54 -9.74
C MET A 197 -4.95 0.85 -8.52
N GLY A 198 -4.81 0.02 -7.48
CA GLY A 198 -5.58 0.14 -6.23
C GLY A 198 -6.16 -1.18 -5.77
N ASN A 199 -6.16 -2.19 -6.64
CA ASN A 199 -6.74 -3.50 -6.32
C ASN A 199 -5.90 -4.29 -5.31
N GLY A 200 -4.70 -3.84 -4.93
CA GLY A 200 -3.93 -4.44 -3.84
C GLY A 200 -4.08 -3.70 -2.50
N GLY A 201 -4.81 -2.58 -2.46
CA GLY A 201 -4.85 -1.71 -1.28
C GLY A 201 -3.60 -0.86 -1.02
N VAL A 202 -2.51 -1.12 -1.75
CA VAL A 202 -1.17 -0.53 -1.54
C VAL A 202 -0.99 0.79 -2.31
N GLU A 203 -1.07 0.72 -3.63
CA GLU A 203 -0.84 1.82 -4.58
C GLU A 203 -2.11 2.07 -5.37
N TYR A 204 -2.53 3.34 -5.50
CA TYR A 204 -3.77 3.72 -6.17
C TYR A 204 -3.48 4.62 -7.37
N GLY A 205 -4.27 4.47 -8.44
CA GLY A 205 -4.23 5.39 -9.58
C GLY A 205 -4.22 4.69 -10.94
N LEU A 206 -3.41 5.17 -11.88
CA LEU A 206 -3.30 4.62 -13.24
C LEU A 206 -1.84 4.40 -13.63
N ALA A 207 -1.51 3.22 -14.16
CA ALA A 207 -0.25 3.00 -14.85
C ALA A 207 -0.49 2.97 -16.36
N ILE A 208 0.32 3.72 -17.12
CA ILE A 208 0.10 4.02 -18.53
C ILE A 208 1.32 3.56 -19.34
N TYR A 209 1.08 2.68 -20.31
CA TYR A 209 2.10 2.07 -21.15
C TYR A 209 1.89 2.47 -22.62
N GLU A 210 2.99 2.59 -23.36
CA GLU A 210 2.96 3.00 -24.78
C GLU A 210 2.69 1.83 -25.72
N SER A 211 3.06 0.61 -25.32
CA SER A 211 2.88 -0.58 -26.15
C SER A 211 2.45 -1.81 -25.34
N TRP A 212 1.76 -2.74 -25.99
CA TRP A 212 1.42 -4.02 -25.37
C TRP A 212 2.66 -4.84 -24.98
N ARG A 213 3.78 -4.65 -25.69
CA ARG A 213 5.05 -5.30 -25.36
C ARG A 213 5.59 -4.83 -24.01
N ASP A 214 5.40 -3.56 -23.67
CA ASP A 214 5.81 -3.01 -22.39
C ASP A 214 4.98 -3.61 -21.25
N VAL A 215 3.67 -3.76 -21.47
CA VAL A 215 2.77 -4.49 -20.56
C VAL A 215 3.26 -5.92 -20.36
N GLU A 216 3.56 -6.66 -21.44
CA GLU A 216 4.07 -8.04 -21.32
C GLU A 216 5.42 -8.14 -20.60
N ASN A 217 6.30 -7.15 -20.74
CA ASN A 217 7.60 -7.13 -20.06
C ASN A 217 7.45 -6.91 -18.55
N LEU A 218 6.50 -6.07 -18.12
CA LEU A 218 6.16 -5.87 -16.71
C LEU A 218 5.84 -7.20 -16.03
N PHE A 219 4.97 -8.01 -16.62
CA PHE A 219 4.57 -9.29 -16.03
C PHE A 219 5.62 -10.40 -16.17
N LYS A 220 6.61 -10.23 -17.06
CA LYS A 220 7.73 -11.17 -17.18
C LYS A 220 8.82 -10.92 -16.14
N ASN A 221 9.00 -9.67 -15.72
CA ASN A 221 10.08 -9.23 -14.84
C ASN A 221 9.54 -8.71 -13.50
N GLN A 222 8.66 -9.47 -12.84
CA GLN A 222 8.04 -9.05 -11.57
C GLN A 222 9.06 -8.77 -10.45
N ASN A 223 10.24 -9.38 -10.53
CA ASN A 223 11.28 -9.29 -9.50
C ASN A 223 12.21 -8.07 -9.67
N ASP A 224 12.09 -7.32 -10.77
CA ASP A 224 12.82 -6.07 -11.02
C ASP A 224 11.90 -5.03 -11.68
N PRO A 225 11.02 -4.37 -10.90
CA PRO A 225 10.06 -3.40 -11.43
C PRO A 225 10.72 -2.26 -12.21
N MET A 226 11.90 -1.79 -11.78
CA MET A 226 12.65 -0.72 -12.45
C MET A 226 13.29 -1.19 -13.77
N GLY A 227 13.81 -2.42 -13.82
CA GLY A 227 14.30 -3.03 -15.06
C GLY A 227 13.19 -3.47 -16.01
N ALA A 228 11.96 -3.63 -15.51
CA ALA A 228 10.75 -3.88 -16.29
C ALA A 228 10.17 -2.61 -16.93
N LEU A 229 10.55 -1.41 -16.45
CA LEU A 229 10.18 -0.16 -17.09
C LEU A 229 10.73 -0.11 -18.54
N PRO A 230 9.95 0.45 -19.49
CA PRO A 230 10.43 0.74 -20.83
C PRO A 230 11.69 1.60 -20.77
N ALA A 231 12.60 1.45 -21.75
CA ALA A 231 13.84 2.21 -21.79
C ALA A 231 13.61 3.73 -21.81
N GLN A 232 12.51 4.15 -22.43
CA GLN A 232 12.05 5.53 -22.49
C GLN A 232 11.32 6.02 -21.23
N GLY A 233 10.99 5.12 -20.30
CA GLY A 233 10.19 5.40 -19.12
C GLY A 233 8.71 5.05 -19.25
N ALA A 234 7.94 5.34 -18.21
CA ALA A 234 6.49 5.14 -18.17
C ALA A 234 5.80 6.28 -17.42
N LEU A 235 4.60 6.62 -17.86
CA LEU A 235 3.75 7.62 -17.23
C LEU A 235 2.83 6.94 -16.22
N SER A 236 2.76 7.49 -15.01
CA SER A 236 1.88 7.01 -13.96
C SER A 236 1.15 8.17 -13.31
N MET A 237 -0.03 7.86 -12.79
CA MET A 237 -0.83 8.74 -11.96
C MET A 237 -0.99 8.03 -10.62
N LEU A 238 -0.36 8.54 -9.56
CA LEU A 238 -0.37 7.94 -8.22
C LEU A 238 -1.15 8.81 -7.21
N TYR A 239 -1.44 8.24 -6.04
CA TYR A 239 -1.99 8.99 -4.90
C TYR A 239 -1.08 8.86 -3.69
N ASP A 240 -0.32 9.91 -3.43
CA ASP A 240 0.71 9.95 -2.40
C ASP A 240 0.31 10.78 -1.17
N ARG A 241 1.13 10.69 -0.12
CA ARG A 241 0.98 11.53 1.07
C ARG A 241 1.45 12.97 0.77
N ALA A 242 1.01 13.92 1.60
CA ALA A 242 1.32 15.34 1.42
C ALA A 242 2.82 15.63 1.27
N HIS A 243 3.71 14.85 1.91
CA HIS A 243 5.15 15.07 1.84
C HIS A 243 5.81 14.73 0.51
N MET A 244 5.11 14.02 -0.37
CA MET A 244 5.56 13.75 -1.75
C MET A 244 5.09 14.85 -2.74
N MET A 245 4.35 15.84 -2.26
CA MET A 245 3.92 17.00 -3.04
C MET A 245 4.91 18.15 -2.87
N SER A 246 4.99 19.01 -3.88
CA SER A 246 5.74 20.26 -3.75
C SER A 246 5.04 21.20 -2.77
N PHE A 247 5.80 22.03 -2.05
CA PHE A 247 5.19 23.04 -1.18
C PHE A 247 4.35 24.03 -1.97
N ASP A 248 4.76 24.37 -3.19
CA ASP A 248 4.04 25.27 -4.09
C ASP A 248 2.66 24.71 -4.51
N ASP A 249 2.57 23.41 -4.80
CA ASP A 249 1.27 22.77 -5.08
C ASP A 249 0.37 22.75 -3.85
N LEU A 250 0.91 22.46 -2.66
CA LEU A 250 0.15 22.46 -1.41
C LEU A 250 -0.40 23.85 -1.08
N ASP A 251 0.44 24.88 -1.17
CA ASP A 251 0.06 26.27 -0.96
C ASP A 251 -1.01 26.70 -2.00
N ALA A 252 -0.89 26.25 -3.26
CA ALA A 252 -1.87 26.54 -4.31
C ALA A 252 -3.22 25.83 -4.10
N ILE A 253 -3.21 24.58 -3.62
CA ILE A 253 -4.43 23.83 -3.27
C ILE A 253 -5.23 24.60 -2.21
N GLU A 254 -4.57 25.03 -1.14
CA GLU A 254 -5.20 25.79 -0.05
C GLU A 254 -5.70 27.15 -0.54
N ALA A 255 -4.87 27.91 -1.26
CA ALA A 255 -5.20 29.25 -1.72
C ALA A 255 -6.38 29.30 -2.71
N ASN A 256 -6.60 28.22 -3.48
CA ASN A 256 -7.64 28.15 -4.50
C ASN A 256 -8.83 27.26 -4.11
N ASP A 257 -8.83 26.68 -2.90
CA ASP A 257 -9.86 25.74 -2.41
C ASP A 257 -10.09 24.58 -3.41
N TRP A 258 -8.98 23.99 -3.89
CA TRP A 258 -9.06 22.87 -4.83
C TRP A 258 -9.49 21.59 -4.12
N ASP A 259 -10.36 20.83 -4.80
CA ASP A 259 -10.91 19.59 -4.26
C ASP A 259 -9.85 18.50 -4.19
N VAL A 260 -9.48 18.10 -2.96
CA VAL A 260 -8.60 16.97 -2.64
C VAL A 260 -9.37 15.93 -1.83
N ILE A 261 -8.92 14.67 -1.87
CA ILE A 261 -9.64 13.54 -1.26
C ILE A 261 -9.55 13.60 0.27
N ASP A 262 -8.31 13.62 0.75
CA ASP A 262 -7.90 13.68 2.16
C ASP A 262 -6.39 14.00 2.21
N GLU A 263 -5.87 14.19 3.43
CA GLU A 263 -4.46 14.52 3.69
C GLU A 263 -3.47 13.38 3.36
N GLN A 264 -3.97 12.20 2.99
CA GLN A 264 -3.15 11.02 2.69
C GLN A 264 -3.16 10.66 1.20
N SER A 265 -3.94 11.36 0.37
CA SER A 265 -4.24 10.93 -1.01
C SER A 265 -4.18 12.08 -2.02
N TYR A 266 -3.01 12.69 -2.12
CA TYR A 266 -2.75 13.76 -3.09
C TYR A 266 -2.42 13.18 -4.47
N PRO A 267 -3.01 13.73 -5.56
CA PRO A 267 -2.72 13.27 -6.90
C PRO A 267 -1.29 13.63 -7.34
N SER A 268 -0.48 12.61 -7.63
CA SER A 268 0.92 12.75 -8.04
C SER A 268 1.12 12.12 -9.43
N PRO A 269 0.88 12.87 -10.52
CA PRO A 269 1.24 12.41 -11.84
C PRO A 269 2.75 12.53 -12.01
N ILE A 270 3.37 11.46 -12.48
CA ILE A 270 4.82 11.32 -12.56
C ILE A 270 5.22 10.49 -13.78
N TYR A 271 6.30 10.90 -14.42
CA TYR A 271 6.93 10.14 -15.48
C TYR A 271 8.23 9.52 -14.94
N PHE A 272 8.23 8.20 -14.82
CA PHE A 272 9.37 7.43 -14.35
C PHE A 272 10.35 7.19 -15.49
N HIS A 273 11.63 7.49 -15.26
CA HIS A 273 12.72 7.12 -16.16
C HIS A 273 13.50 5.93 -15.59
N ARG A 274 14.00 5.06 -16.47
CA ARG A 274 14.80 3.90 -16.04
C ARG A 274 16.17 4.28 -15.48
N THR A 275 16.75 5.39 -15.94
CA THR A 275 18.14 5.79 -15.63
C THR A 275 18.30 7.25 -15.24
N GLN A 276 17.20 7.98 -15.13
CA GLN A 276 17.17 9.41 -14.80
C GLN A 276 16.17 9.61 -13.67
N GLU A 277 16.26 10.74 -13.00
CA GLU A 277 15.26 11.13 -12.01
C GLU A 277 13.87 11.23 -12.66
N ALA A 278 12.85 10.92 -11.86
CA ALA A 278 11.47 11.05 -12.29
C ALA A 278 11.14 12.53 -12.51
N ARG A 279 10.23 12.81 -13.45
CA ARG A 279 9.81 14.18 -13.77
C ARG A 279 8.30 14.32 -13.68
N ARG A 280 7.83 15.57 -13.58
CA ARG A 280 6.41 15.89 -13.79
C ARG A 280 6.02 15.73 -15.27
N PRO A 281 4.73 15.44 -15.54
CA PRO A 281 4.24 15.34 -16.90
C PRO A 281 4.34 16.69 -17.64
N THR A 282 4.43 16.62 -18.95
CA THR A 282 4.19 17.77 -19.83
C THR A 282 2.70 18.14 -19.81
N LEU A 283 2.35 19.34 -20.28
CA LEU A 283 0.95 19.76 -20.39
C LEU A 283 0.09 18.77 -21.21
N ALA A 284 0.64 18.20 -22.29
CA ALA A 284 -0.09 17.24 -23.13
C ALA A 284 -0.33 15.91 -22.40
N GLU A 285 0.66 15.41 -21.66
CA GLU A 285 0.53 14.22 -20.82
C GLU A 285 -0.48 14.47 -19.68
N LEU A 286 -0.46 15.64 -19.04
CA LEU A 286 -1.41 15.99 -17.99
C LEU A 286 -2.86 16.08 -18.51
N GLN A 287 -3.06 16.68 -19.68
CA GLN A 287 -4.37 16.72 -20.36
C GLN A 287 -4.86 15.32 -20.73
N TRP A 288 -3.95 14.44 -21.13
CA TRP A 288 -4.25 13.06 -21.42
C TRP A 288 -4.72 12.33 -20.14
N ILE A 289 -4.00 12.51 -19.02
CA ILE A 289 -4.38 11.92 -17.72
C ILE A 289 -5.72 12.46 -17.24
N ASP A 290 -5.99 13.78 -17.32
CA ASP A 290 -7.28 14.37 -16.92
C ASP A 290 -8.46 13.72 -17.67
N ALA A 291 -8.33 13.56 -19.00
CA ALA A 291 -9.35 12.88 -19.80
C ALA A 291 -9.51 11.40 -19.41
N ALA A 292 -8.42 10.70 -19.13
CA ALA A 292 -8.44 9.30 -18.69
C ALA A 292 -9.11 9.15 -17.31
N LEU A 293 -8.78 10.01 -16.34
CA LEU A 293 -9.37 10.02 -15.00
C LEU A 293 -10.89 10.25 -15.01
N ARG A 294 -11.39 11.02 -15.99
CA ARG A 294 -12.82 11.25 -16.20
C ARG A 294 -13.51 10.07 -16.89
N ALA A 295 -12.84 9.44 -17.87
CA ALA A 295 -13.43 8.38 -18.68
C ALA A 295 -13.43 7.02 -17.97
N VAL A 296 -12.33 6.64 -17.32
CA VAL A 296 -12.15 5.30 -16.73
C VAL A 296 -13.25 4.94 -15.73
N PRO A 297 -13.62 5.80 -14.75
CA PRO A 297 -14.69 5.46 -13.81
C PRO A 297 -16.04 5.21 -14.49
N VAL A 298 -16.37 6.00 -15.51
CA VAL A 298 -17.62 5.82 -16.27
C VAL A 298 -17.59 4.52 -17.04
N ILE A 299 -16.47 4.19 -17.69
CA ILE A 299 -16.32 2.91 -18.39
C ILE A 299 -16.47 1.73 -17.43
N VAL A 300 -15.77 1.77 -16.30
CA VAL A 300 -15.73 0.68 -15.34
C VAL A 300 -17.08 0.46 -14.68
N ASN A 301 -17.73 1.54 -14.23
CA ASN A 301 -18.98 1.45 -13.47
C ASN A 301 -20.21 1.30 -14.39
N ASP A 302 -20.23 2.00 -15.52
CA ASP A 302 -21.45 2.13 -16.34
C ASP A 302 -21.42 1.30 -17.62
N HIS A 303 -20.26 0.90 -18.14
CA HIS A 303 -20.16 0.21 -19.44
C HIS A 303 -19.64 -1.22 -19.38
N LEU A 304 -18.65 -1.52 -18.53
CA LEU A 304 -18.18 -2.90 -18.36
C LEU A 304 -19.29 -3.77 -17.74
N ARG A 305 -19.40 -5.00 -18.23
CA ARG A 305 -20.42 -5.97 -17.79
C ARG A 305 -19.73 -7.29 -17.46
N PRO A 306 -19.98 -7.88 -16.28
CA PRO A 306 -19.37 -9.16 -15.93
C PRO A 306 -19.70 -10.24 -16.96
N ASP A 307 -18.72 -11.07 -17.31
CA ASP A 307 -18.90 -12.21 -18.21
C ASP A 307 -19.37 -13.49 -17.48
N ASN A 308 -19.51 -13.42 -16.15
CA ASN A 308 -19.81 -14.51 -15.22
C ASN A 308 -18.71 -15.59 -15.10
N LYS A 309 -17.46 -15.26 -15.46
CA LYS A 309 -16.27 -16.10 -15.31
C LYS A 309 -15.16 -15.40 -14.51
N GLY A 310 -15.53 -14.36 -13.75
CA GLY A 310 -14.58 -13.55 -13.00
C GLY A 310 -13.91 -12.45 -13.82
N ASP A 311 -14.43 -12.14 -15.01
CA ASP A 311 -13.92 -11.09 -15.89
C ASP A 311 -15.06 -10.22 -16.48
N PHE A 312 -14.76 -9.30 -17.39
CA PHE A 312 -15.74 -8.50 -18.13
C PHE A 312 -15.88 -8.92 -19.60
N ALA A 313 -17.08 -8.76 -20.13
CA ALA A 313 -17.34 -8.95 -21.56
C ALA A 313 -16.55 -7.90 -22.38
N PRO A 314 -16.03 -8.28 -23.57
CA PRO A 314 -15.33 -7.34 -24.43
C PRO A 314 -16.17 -6.10 -24.75
N LEU A 315 -15.53 -4.93 -24.71
CA LEU A 315 -16.13 -3.63 -24.94
C LEU A 315 -15.28 -2.84 -25.94
N GLU A 316 -15.93 -2.17 -26.88
CA GLU A 316 -15.29 -1.20 -27.77
C GLU A 316 -16.26 -0.02 -27.95
N THR A 317 -15.88 1.17 -27.50
CA THR A 317 -16.76 2.35 -27.46
C THR A 317 -15.98 3.65 -27.47
N THR A 318 -16.67 4.76 -27.74
CA THR A 318 -16.14 6.12 -27.58
C THR A 318 -17.05 6.91 -26.66
N LEU A 319 -16.48 7.59 -25.68
CA LEU A 319 -17.21 8.37 -24.68
C LEU A 319 -16.73 9.83 -24.65
N PRO A 320 -17.63 10.82 -24.72
CA PRO A 320 -17.27 12.22 -24.51
C PRO A 320 -17.06 12.51 -23.01
N VAL A 321 -15.97 13.18 -22.67
CA VAL A 321 -15.70 13.73 -21.34
C VAL A 321 -15.48 15.24 -21.43
N ILE A 322 -15.88 15.98 -20.39
CA ILE A 322 -15.66 17.43 -20.32
C ILE A 322 -14.39 17.69 -19.50
N THR A 323 -13.36 18.25 -20.14
CA THR A 323 -12.08 18.68 -19.54
C THR A 323 -12.00 20.20 -19.45
N ALA A 324 -10.91 20.74 -18.90
CA ALA A 324 -10.64 22.19 -18.90
C ALA A 324 -10.55 22.79 -20.32
N GLN A 325 -10.22 21.98 -21.33
CA GLN A 325 -10.08 22.41 -22.73
C GLN A 325 -11.37 22.24 -23.55
N GLY A 326 -12.44 21.69 -22.94
CA GLY A 326 -13.73 21.44 -23.57
C GLY A 326 -14.07 19.96 -23.65
N GLU A 327 -14.94 19.59 -24.58
CA GLU A 327 -15.35 18.19 -24.78
C GLU A 327 -14.26 17.41 -25.52
N VAL A 328 -13.84 16.28 -24.95
CA VAL A 328 -12.83 15.36 -25.49
C VAL A 328 -13.45 13.98 -25.66
N ASN A 329 -13.33 13.40 -26.85
CA ASN A 329 -13.80 12.04 -27.11
C ASN A 329 -12.71 11.02 -26.78
N VAL A 330 -12.98 10.13 -25.83
CA VAL A 330 -12.07 9.06 -25.39
C VAL A 330 -12.54 7.75 -26.01
N TYR A 331 -11.76 7.19 -26.92
CA TYR A 331 -12.00 5.85 -27.43
C TYR A 331 -11.41 4.82 -26.48
N VAL A 332 -12.16 3.75 -26.23
CA VAL A 332 -11.85 2.72 -25.24
C VAL A 332 -12.09 1.33 -25.81
N LYS A 333 -11.13 0.44 -25.60
CA LYS A 333 -11.28 -0.99 -25.89
C LYS A 333 -10.87 -1.85 -24.68
N TYR A 334 -11.67 -2.86 -24.41
CA TYR A 334 -11.45 -3.87 -23.39
C TYR A 334 -11.73 -5.30 -23.93
N PRO A 335 -10.92 -6.31 -23.57
CA PRO A 335 -9.60 -6.16 -23.01
C PRO A 335 -8.65 -5.52 -24.03
N ALA A 336 -7.65 -4.78 -23.57
CA ALA A 336 -6.63 -4.18 -24.44
C ALA A 336 -5.79 -5.23 -25.18
N GLY A 337 -5.58 -6.38 -24.53
CA GLY A 337 -4.84 -7.53 -25.04
C GLY A 337 -5.01 -8.74 -24.12
N ILE A 338 -4.35 -9.85 -24.44
CA ILE A 338 -4.39 -11.09 -23.65
C ILE A 338 -3.01 -11.36 -23.09
N LEU A 339 -2.90 -11.35 -21.76
CA LEU A 339 -1.68 -11.74 -21.06
C LEU A 339 -1.51 -13.27 -21.11
N ARG A 340 -0.41 -13.73 -21.71
CA ARG A 340 -0.10 -15.16 -21.76
C ARG A 340 0.54 -15.60 -20.44
N ARG A 341 -0.31 -15.90 -19.45
CA ARG A 341 0.11 -16.32 -18.10
C ARG A 341 1.03 -17.54 -18.08
N GLU A 342 0.97 -18.38 -19.11
CA GLU A 342 1.88 -19.51 -19.32
C GLU A 342 3.36 -19.10 -19.34
N ASN A 343 3.68 -17.87 -19.75
CA ASN A 343 5.05 -17.37 -19.86
C ASN A 343 5.46 -16.47 -18.69
N PHE A 344 4.63 -16.38 -17.65
CA PHE A 344 4.97 -15.59 -16.46
C PHE A 344 6.05 -16.31 -15.66
N PRO A 345 6.96 -15.57 -14.98
CA PRO A 345 8.02 -16.17 -14.19
C PRO A 345 7.43 -17.09 -13.11
N ALA A 346 8.08 -18.24 -12.89
CA ALA A 346 7.62 -19.21 -11.89
C ALA A 346 7.72 -18.66 -10.45
N SER A 347 8.78 -17.89 -10.18
CA SER A 347 9.06 -17.29 -8.88
C SER A 347 8.79 -15.79 -8.87
N SER A 348 8.00 -15.35 -7.90
CA SER A 348 7.82 -13.94 -7.51
C SER A 348 8.70 -13.65 -6.28
N PHE A 349 9.98 -13.99 -6.34
CA PHE A 349 10.93 -13.48 -5.35
C PHE A 349 11.17 -12.03 -5.69
N VAL A 350 10.40 -11.14 -5.07
CA VAL A 350 10.85 -9.76 -4.92
C VAL A 350 12.17 -9.88 -4.16
N GLU A 351 13.31 -9.61 -4.81
CA GLU A 351 14.49 -9.20 -4.05
C GLU A 351 13.99 -7.95 -3.33
N GLU A 352 13.70 -8.04 -2.03
CA GLU A 352 13.34 -6.86 -1.26
C GLU A 352 14.58 -5.97 -1.21
N TRP A 353 14.40 -4.68 -1.42
CA TRP A 353 15.50 -3.70 -1.35
C TRP A 353 15.27 -2.89 -0.07
N ASP A 354 16.33 -2.64 0.70
CA ASP A 354 16.25 -1.71 1.83
C ASP A 354 16.09 -0.26 1.33
N GLU A 355 15.83 0.66 2.25
CA GLU A 355 15.63 2.09 1.95
C GLU A 355 16.85 2.72 1.23
N ASP A 356 18.03 2.10 1.33
CA ASP A 356 19.28 2.52 0.68
C ASP A 356 19.48 1.88 -0.71
N GLY A 357 18.53 1.07 -1.19
CA GLY A 357 18.63 0.39 -2.47
C GLY A 357 19.66 -0.74 -2.48
N ASN A 358 19.88 -1.41 -1.35
CA ASN A 358 20.61 -2.68 -1.29
C ASN A 358 19.62 -3.85 -1.25
N PRO A 359 19.91 -4.99 -1.89
CA PRO A 359 19.14 -6.20 -1.68
C PRO A 359 19.18 -6.56 -0.19
N ILE A 360 18.01 -6.66 0.43
CA ILE A 360 17.86 -7.22 1.76
C ILE A 360 18.37 -8.66 1.67
N GLU A 361 19.54 -8.92 2.27
CA GLU A 361 19.96 -10.28 2.56
C GLU A 361 18.95 -10.84 3.57
N GLU A 362 17.87 -11.46 3.07
CA GLU A 362 17.02 -12.28 3.93
C GLU A 362 17.94 -13.26 4.65
N PRO A 363 17.94 -13.29 5.99
CA PRO A 363 18.72 -14.29 6.71
C PRO A 363 18.28 -15.66 6.19
N PRO A 364 19.19 -16.62 5.95
CA PRO A 364 18.85 -17.87 5.30
C PRO A 364 17.67 -18.49 6.03
N ILE A 365 16.50 -18.46 5.38
CA ILE A 365 15.27 -18.99 5.96
C ILE A 365 15.60 -20.43 6.31
N PHE A 366 15.52 -20.77 7.59
CA PHE A 366 15.60 -22.16 8.01
C PHE A 366 14.54 -22.92 7.20
N ASP A 367 14.99 -23.74 6.25
CA ASP A 367 14.07 -24.50 5.42
C ASP A 367 13.33 -25.47 6.33
N ARG A 368 12.03 -25.26 6.51
CA ARG A 368 11.19 -26.06 7.42
C ARG A 368 11.20 -27.54 7.05
N ARG A 369 11.56 -27.90 5.81
CA ARG A 369 11.77 -29.29 5.35
C ARG A 369 12.94 -29.96 6.09
N LEU A 370 13.89 -29.21 6.64
CA LEU A 370 15.02 -29.72 7.42
C LEU A 370 14.64 -30.14 8.84
N MET A 371 13.57 -29.57 9.42
CA MET A 371 13.03 -30.08 10.70
C MET A 371 12.59 -31.55 10.57
N GLU A 372 12.14 -31.98 9.39
CA GLU A 372 11.75 -33.37 9.13
C GLU A 372 12.93 -34.33 9.25
N LYS A 373 14.09 -33.94 8.72
CA LYS A 373 15.35 -34.69 8.83
C LYS A 373 15.75 -34.84 10.30
N SER A 374 15.74 -33.75 11.08
CA SER A 374 16.07 -33.80 12.50
C SER A 374 15.12 -34.70 13.29
N LEU A 375 13.82 -34.70 12.97
CA LEU A 375 12.85 -35.60 13.59
C LEU A 375 13.10 -37.06 13.22
N LEU A 376 13.46 -37.35 11.97
CA LEU A 376 13.85 -38.69 11.50
C LEU A 376 15.13 -39.19 12.18
N ASP A 377 16.14 -38.34 12.34
CA ASP A 377 17.41 -38.71 12.96
C ASP A 377 17.24 -39.03 14.45
N VAL A 378 16.34 -38.34 15.15
CA VAL A 378 16.10 -38.51 16.59
C VAL A 378 15.11 -39.64 16.89
N PHE A 379 14.04 -39.78 16.10
CA PHE A 379 12.92 -40.69 16.41
C PHE A 379 12.73 -41.82 15.38
N GLY A 380 13.52 -41.87 14.30
CA GLY A 380 13.33 -42.80 13.18
C GLY A 380 13.37 -44.29 13.56
N ASP A 381 14.26 -44.67 14.47
CA ASP A 381 14.35 -46.05 15.00
C ASP A 381 13.17 -46.40 15.92
N MET A 382 12.57 -45.40 16.56
CA MET A 382 11.42 -45.56 17.47
C MET A 382 10.08 -45.62 16.71
N LEU A 383 10.00 -44.95 15.56
CA LEU A 383 8.83 -44.87 14.68
C LEU A 383 8.73 -46.04 13.68
N GLY A 384 9.62 -47.03 13.77
CA GLY A 384 9.55 -48.25 12.95
C GLY A 384 9.96 -48.07 11.49
N ASN A 385 10.83 -47.09 11.19
CA ASN A 385 11.20 -46.72 9.83
C ASN A 385 12.18 -47.71 9.15
N SER A 386 11.71 -48.93 8.90
CA SER A 386 12.46 -50.03 8.26
C SER A 386 11.78 -50.60 7.00
N GLY A 387 10.69 -49.98 6.52
CA GLY A 387 9.83 -50.54 5.46
C GLY A 387 9.78 -49.79 4.11
N GLY A 388 10.70 -48.87 3.82
CA GLY A 388 10.69 -48.05 2.59
C GLY A 388 11.66 -48.50 1.48
N ASP A 389 11.44 -48.02 0.25
CA ASP A 389 12.36 -48.23 -0.90
C ASP A 389 13.74 -47.60 -0.59
N PRO A 390 14.83 -48.41 -0.48
CA PRO A 390 16.16 -47.88 -0.11
C PRO A 390 16.70 -46.84 -1.08
N LYS A 391 16.32 -46.91 -2.36
CA LYS A 391 16.72 -45.90 -3.35
C LYS A 391 16.00 -44.58 -3.11
N LEU A 392 14.72 -44.63 -2.74
CA LEU A 392 13.94 -43.44 -2.42
C LEU A 392 14.48 -42.76 -1.15
N ARG A 393 14.79 -43.52 -0.09
CA ARG A 393 15.41 -42.96 1.12
C ARG A 393 16.72 -42.24 0.80
N LYS A 394 17.60 -42.89 0.03
CA LYS A 394 18.85 -42.27 -0.42
C LYS A 394 18.61 -41.01 -1.29
N ALA A 395 17.57 -41.00 -2.12
CA ALA A 395 17.21 -39.83 -2.90
C ALA A 395 16.71 -38.68 -2.00
N GLN A 396 15.93 -39.00 -0.96
CA GLN A 396 15.47 -38.03 0.03
C GLN A 396 16.63 -37.45 0.87
N ASP A 397 17.62 -38.28 1.25
CA ASP A 397 18.83 -37.80 1.93
C ASP A 397 19.61 -36.79 1.07
N ILE A 398 19.63 -36.98 -0.26
CA ILE A 398 20.21 -36.02 -1.20
C ILE A 398 19.38 -34.73 -1.23
N MET A 399 18.05 -34.81 -1.12
CA MET A 399 17.20 -33.61 -1.05
C MET A 399 17.42 -32.81 0.22
N TYR A 400 17.61 -33.46 1.37
CA TYR A 400 17.98 -32.74 2.58
C TYR A 400 19.34 -32.02 2.45
N GLN A 401 20.30 -32.59 1.72
CA GLN A 401 21.54 -31.88 1.37
C GLN A 401 21.29 -30.70 0.43
N ALA A 402 20.31 -30.80 -0.48
CA ALA A 402 19.93 -29.69 -1.35
C ALA A 402 19.30 -28.55 -0.55
N PHE A 403 18.39 -28.85 0.39
CA PHE A 403 17.76 -27.81 1.22
C PHE A 403 18.74 -27.10 2.17
N GLU A 404 19.84 -27.77 2.58
CA GLU A 404 20.93 -27.15 3.36
C GLU A 404 21.92 -26.33 2.53
N GLU A 405 21.94 -26.51 1.21
CA GLU A 405 22.93 -25.91 0.32
C GLU A 405 22.56 -24.44 0.03
N PRO A 406 23.43 -23.44 0.21
CA PRO A 406 23.08 -22.05 -0.11
C PRO A 406 23.08 -21.74 -1.62
N ASN A 407 23.81 -22.49 -2.45
CA ASN A 407 23.94 -22.19 -3.88
C ASN A 407 22.82 -22.84 -4.74
N PRO A 408 21.99 -22.05 -5.45
CA PRO A 408 20.87 -22.59 -6.24
C PRO A 408 21.29 -23.57 -7.36
N ALA A 409 22.37 -23.28 -8.09
CA ALA A 409 22.84 -24.17 -9.15
C ALA A 409 23.26 -25.55 -8.59
N LYS A 410 23.80 -25.58 -7.36
CA LYS A 410 24.16 -26.82 -6.68
C LYS A 410 22.93 -27.55 -6.13
N ARG A 411 21.91 -26.84 -5.65
CA ARG A 411 20.60 -27.42 -5.27
C ARG A 411 19.94 -28.14 -6.45
N ILE A 412 19.85 -27.48 -7.61
CA ILE A 412 19.31 -28.07 -8.85
C ILE A 412 20.09 -29.34 -9.23
N SER A 413 21.43 -29.29 -9.17
CA SER A 413 22.28 -30.46 -9.44
C SER A 413 21.99 -31.62 -8.48
N LEU A 414 21.79 -31.34 -7.19
CA LEU A 414 21.43 -32.32 -6.17
C LEU A 414 20.02 -32.89 -6.42
N ALA A 415 19.03 -32.07 -6.76
CA ALA A 415 17.70 -32.54 -7.12
C ALA A 415 17.72 -33.48 -8.35
N ARG A 416 18.45 -33.10 -9.41
CA ARG A 416 18.65 -33.97 -10.58
C ARG A 416 19.37 -35.28 -10.21
N LYS A 417 20.30 -35.25 -9.26
CA LYS A 417 20.96 -36.45 -8.73
C LYS A 417 20.00 -37.33 -7.91
N ALA A 418 19.10 -36.72 -7.13
CA ALA A 418 18.06 -37.44 -6.38
C ALA A 418 17.12 -38.18 -7.34
N ILE A 419 16.65 -37.53 -8.41
CA ILE A 419 15.82 -38.16 -9.46
C ILE A 419 16.55 -39.33 -10.13
N LYS A 420 17.83 -39.18 -10.46
CA LYS A 420 18.65 -40.30 -11.01
C LYS A 420 18.79 -41.47 -10.05
N THR A 421 18.74 -41.20 -8.74
CA THR A 421 18.84 -42.21 -7.68
C THR A 421 17.50 -42.93 -7.51
N SER A 422 16.40 -42.18 -7.49
CA SER A 422 15.02 -42.68 -7.48
C SER A 422 14.10 -41.70 -8.19
N ASP A 423 13.40 -42.18 -9.21
CA ASP A 423 12.41 -41.42 -9.96
C ASP A 423 11.10 -41.19 -9.17
N LYS A 424 11.00 -41.74 -7.96
CA LYS A 424 9.89 -41.54 -7.01
C LYS A 424 10.13 -40.40 -6.02
N CYS A 425 11.25 -39.68 -6.13
CA CYS A 425 11.56 -38.56 -5.24
C CYS A 425 10.75 -37.31 -5.62
N ALA A 426 9.59 -37.12 -4.99
CA ALA A 426 8.71 -35.98 -5.27
C ALA A 426 9.35 -34.62 -4.93
N ASP A 427 10.07 -34.53 -3.80
CA ASP A 427 10.73 -33.29 -3.37
C ASP A 427 11.78 -32.81 -4.38
N ALA A 428 12.40 -33.71 -5.13
CA ALA A 428 13.34 -33.32 -6.17
C ALA A 428 12.63 -32.56 -7.31
N PHE A 429 11.44 -33.01 -7.72
CA PHE A 429 10.66 -32.28 -8.71
C PHE A 429 10.09 -30.98 -8.16
N VAL A 430 9.72 -30.94 -6.87
CA VAL A 430 9.32 -29.70 -6.18
C VAL A 430 10.45 -28.67 -6.23
N LEU A 431 11.69 -29.04 -5.90
CA LEU A 431 12.83 -28.12 -5.98
C LEU A 431 13.07 -27.63 -7.41
N LEU A 432 12.96 -28.50 -8.42
CA LEU A 432 13.11 -28.08 -9.81
C LEU A 432 11.98 -27.13 -10.26
N ALA A 433 10.75 -27.31 -9.77
CA ALA A 433 9.67 -26.37 -10.01
C ALA A 433 9.94 -24.99 -9.37
N GLU A 434 10.54 -24.98 -8.17
CA GLU A 434 10.85 -23.76 -7.42
C GLU A 434 12.07 -23.00 -7.99
N GLU A 435 13.11 -23.71 -8.45
CA GLU A 435 14.42 -23.10 -8.75
C GLU A 435 14.88 -23.24 -10.22
N GLU A 436 14.32 -24.15 -11.00
CA GLU A 436 14.73 -24.39 -12.41
C GLU A 436 13.65 -24.01 -13.42
N ALA A 437 12.39 -23.88 -13.01
CA ALA A 437 11.33 -23.47 -13.91
C ALA A 437 11.45 -21.98 -14.26
N ASP A 438 11.53 -21.67 -15.55
CA ASP A 438 11.51 -20.29 -16.02
C ASP A 438 10.08 -19.72 -16.00
N THR A 439 9.07 -20.59 -16.18
CA THR A 439 7.67 -20.17 -16.31
C THR A 439 6.72 -20.94 -15.38
N VAL A 440 5.55 -20.36 -15.10
CA VAL A 440 4.47 -21.03 -14.35
C VAL A 440 4.04 -22.35 -15.02
N ALA A 441 4.08 -22.42 -16.36
CA ALA A 441 3.77 -23.64 -17.09
C ALA A 441 4.84 -24.73 -16.87
N ASP A 442 6.13 -24.37 -16.91
CA ASP A 442 7.23 -25.29 -16.63
C ASP A 442 7.19 -25.77 -15.17
N ALA A 443 6.87 -24.87 -14.24
CA ALA A 443 6.71 -25.18 -12.83
C ALA A 443 5.56 -26.17 -12.62
N LEU A 444 4.40 -25.96 -13.27
CA LEU A 444 3.28 -26.88 -13.23
C LEU A 444 3.68 -28.28 -13.73
N GLU A 445 4.45 -28.38 -14.82
CA GLU A 445 4.92 -29.67 -15.33
C GLU A 445 5.81 -30.38 -14.31
N TYR A 446 6.73 -29.67 -13.66
CA TYR A 446 7.57 -30.24 -12.62
C TYR A 446 6.76 -30.66 -11.39
N TYR A 447 5.85 -29.82 -10.88
CA TYR A 447 4.99 -30.19 -9.76
C TYR A 447 4.12 -31.41 -10.08
N GLN A 448 3.58 -31.51 -11.29
CA GLN A 448 2.80 -32.67 -11.72
C GLN A 448 3.64 -33.95 -11.75
N LYS A 449 4.90 -33.88 -12.22
CA LYS A 449 5.86 -35.00 -12.09
C LYS A 449 6.14 -35.36 -10.63
N GLY A 450 6.20 -34.37 -9.74
CA GLY A 450 6.31 -34.56 -8.29
C GLY A 450 5.10 -35.30 -7.70
N VAL A 451 3.89 -34.92 -8.09
CA VAL A 451 2.64 -35.59 -7.71
C VAL A 451 2.66 -37.05 -8.16
N ASP A 452 3.03 -37.31 -9.42
CA ASP A 452 3.10 -38.67 -9.99
C ASP A 452 4.20 -39.51 -9.31
N ALA A 453 5.33 -38.91 -8.99
CA ALA A 453 6.41 -39.54 -8.24
C ALA A 453 5.95 -39.92 -6.82
N GLY A 454 5.27 -39.01 -6.12
CA GLY A 454 4.71 -39.24 -4.79
C GLY A 454 3.65 -40.34 -4.78
N GLN A 455 2.74 -40.37 -5.76
CA GLN A 455 1.74 -41.44 -5.88
C GLN A 455 2.39 -42.83 -6.06
N ARG A 456 3.45 -42.91 -6.87
CA ARG A 456 4.22 -44.15 -7.06
C ARG A 456 5.03 -44.55 -5.83
N ALA A 457 5.46 -43.58 -5.01
CA ALA A 457 6.15 -43.82 -3.74
C ALA A 457 5.20 -44.40 -2.68
N LEU A 458 4.02 -43.81 -2.53
CA LEU A 458 3.05 -44.16 -1.49
C LEU A 458 2.27 -45.44 -1.81
N GLY A 459 1.91 -45.65 -3.07
CA GLY A 459 1.03 -46.75 -3.46
C GLY A 459 -0.43 -46.53 -3.01
N LYS A 460 -1.33 -47.44 -3.42
CA LYS A 460 -2.79 -47.23 -3.29
C LYS A 460 -3.32 -47.30 -1.86
N ASP A 461 -2.63 -48.01 -0.97
CA ASP A 461 -3.14 -48.28 0.38
C ASP A 461 -3.03 -47.06 1.29
N TYR A 462 -2.00 -46.22 1.11
CA TYR A 462 -1.89 -44.93 1.80
C TYR A 462 -3.11 -44.03 1.55
N PHE A 463 -3.62 -43.97 0.32
CA PHE A 463 -4.80 -43.16 -0.02
C PHE A 463 -6.12 -43.72 0.54
N LYS A 464 -6.09 -44.89 1.19
CA LYS A 464 -7.24 -45.47 1.91
C LYS A 464 -7.06 -45.40 3.42
N GLU A 465 -5.88 -45.76 3.91
CA GLU A 465 -5.62 -45.97 5.33
C GLU A 465 -5.12 -44.71 6.04
N ALA A 466 -4.39 -43.83 5.33
CA ALA A 466 -3.76 -42.65 5.91
C ALA A 466 -4.61 -41.37 5.81
N VAL A 467 -5.76 -41.42 5.13
CA VAL A 467 -6.66 -40.26 4.95
C VAL A 467 -7.02 -39.66 6.31
N GLY A 468 -6.88 -38.34 6.45
CA GLY A 468 -7.07 -37.66 7.73
C GLY A 468 -5.76 -37.39 8.49
N HIS A 469 -4.68 -38.11 8.14
CA HIS A 469 -3.43 -38.14 8.88
C HIS A 469 -2.19 -37.92 8.01
N PHE A 470 -2.35 -37.52 6.74
CA PHE A 470 -1.24 -37.40 5.80
C PHE A 470 -0.08 -36.59 6.38
N TRP A 471 -0.34 -35.40 6.94
CA TRP A 471 0.76 -34.57 7.47
C TRP A 471 1.52 -35.19 8.65
N GLY A 472 0.86 -36.02 9.45
CA GLY A 472 1.51 -36.77 10.52
C GLY A 472 2.46 -37.87 10.01
N ILE A 473 2.30 -38.28 8.75
CA ILE A 473 3.08 -39.34 8.12
C ILE A 473 4.08 -38.72 7.16
N MET A 474 5.36 -38.77 7.55
CA MET A 474 6.46 -38.08 6.87
C MET A 474 6.56 -38.45 5.39
N GLU A 475 6.31 -39.71 5.05
CA GLU A 475 6.37 -40.26 3.69
C GLU A 475 5.39 -39.57 2.74
N THR A 476 4.27 -39.03 3.24
CA THR A 476 3.26 -38.38 2.40
C THR A 476 3.53 -36.88 2.19
N ARG A 477 4.42 -36.28 2.96
CA ARG A 477 4.66 -34.83 2.89
C ARG A 477 5.25 -34.35 1.56
N PRO A 478 6.22 -35.06 0.93
CA PRO A 478 6.67 -34.70 -0.42
C PRO A 478 5.54 -34.67 -1.46
N TYR A 479 4.58 -35.60 -1.35
CA TYR A 479 3.39 -35.61 -2.20
C TYR A 479 2.48 -34.41 -1.92
N MET A 480 2.22 -34.09 -0.65
CA MET A 480 1.41 -32.93 -0.27
C MET A 480 2.04 -31.60 -0.68
N ARG A 481 3.38 -31.47 -0.64
CA ARG A 481 4.09 -30.29 -1.18
C ARG A 481 3.91 -30.15 -2.69
N ALA A 482 4.11 -31.24 -3.45
CA ALA A 482 3.90 -31.22 -4.90
C ALA A 482 2.44 -30.86 -5.28
N ARG A 483 1.45 -31.38 -4.55
CA ARG A 483 0.03 -31.04 -4.75
C ARG A 483 -0.27 -29.57 -4.47
N ALA A 484 0.35 -28.98 -3.44
CA ALA A 484 0.21 -27.55 -3.15
C ALA A 484 0.73 -26.71 -4.33
N GLY A 485 1.92 -27.04 -4.85
CA GLY A 485 2.49 -26.36 -6.02
C GLY A 485 1.63 -26.48 -7.28
N VAL A 486 1.04 -27.65 -7.55
CA VAL A 486 0.06 -27.80 -8.65
C VAL A 486 -1.12 -26.85 -8.45
N ALA A 487 -1.72 -26.83 -7.26
CA ALA A 487 -2.89 -26.00 -6.97
C ALA A 487 -2.57 -24.50 -7.12
N GLU A 488 -1.40 -24.06 -6.64
CA GLU A 488 -0.93 -22.67 -6.78
C GLU A 488 -0.72 -22.29 -8.26
N CYS A 489 -0.04 -23.13 -9.04
CA CYS A 489 0.12 -22.91 -10.48
C CYS A 489 -1.23 -22.84 -11.20
N LEU A 490 -2.21 -23.66 -10.82
CA LEU A 490 -3.56 -23.62 -11.40
C LEU A 490 -4.27 -22.29 -11.09
N VAL A 491 -4.14 -21.76 -9.88
CA VAL A 491 -4.65 -20.41 -9.53
C VAL A 491 -3.97 -19.36 -10.40
N LYS A 492 -2.63 -19.36 -10.49
CA LYS A 492 -1.87 -18.43 -11.34
C LYS A 492 -2.31 -18.49 -12.81
N LEU A 493 -2.64 -19.69 -13.32
CA LEU A 493 -3.14 -19.91 -14.68
C LEU A 493 -4.65 -19.64 -14.87
N ASN A 494 -5.34 -19.11 -13.85
CA ASN A 494 -6.80 -18.87 -13.84
C ASN A 494 -7.66 -20.14 -14.03
N LYS A 495 -7.16 -21.32 -13.67
CA LYS A 495 -7.87 -22.61 -13.73
C LYS A 495 -8.53 -22.92 -12.38
N ILE A 496 -9.45 -22.04 -11.98
CA ILE A 496 -9.91 -21.96 -10.59
C ILE A 496 -10.67 -23.21 -10.12
N ASP A 497 -11.52 -23.79 -10.95
CA ASP A 497 -12.25 -25.02 -10.59
C ASP A 497 -11.30 -26.20 -10.33
N GLU A 498 -10.29 -26.37 -11.20
CA GLU A 498 -9.27 -27.41 -11.04
C GLU A 498 -8.46 -27.18 -9.75
N ALA A 499 -8.09 -25.93 -9.44
CA ALA A 499 -7.37 -25.58 -8.22
C ALA A 499 -8.19 -25.89 -6.96
N ILE A 500 -9.48 -25.52 -6.93
CA ILE A 500 -10.37 -25.79 -5.79
C ILE A 500 -10.54 -27.29 -5.57
N GLU A 501 -10.64 -28.10 -6.64
CA GLU A 501 -10.65 -29.56 -6.52
C GLU A 501 -9.36 -30.11 -5.89
N GLN A 502 -8.19 -29.57 -6.28
CA GLN A 502 -6.92 -29.95 -5.67
C GLN A 502 -6.91 -29.65 -4.16
N TYR A 503 -7.24 -28.42 -3.77
CA TYR A 503 -7.23 -28.03 -2.36
C TYR A 503 -8.23 -28.83 -1.52
N ARG A 504 -9.45 -29.09 -2.04
CA ARG A 504 -10.46 -29.89 -1.32
C ARG A 504 -9.99 -31.30 -1.03
N ASP A 505 -9.38 -31.94 -2.02
CA ASP A 505 -8.83 -33.27 -1.81
C ASP A 505 -7.66 -33.24 -0.82
N MET A 506 -6.79 -32.22 -0.86
CA MET A 506 -5.74 -32.04 0.14
C MET A 506 -6.29 -31.83 1.56
N LEU A 507 -7.33 -31.02 1.76
CA LEU A 507 -7.99 -30.83 3.05
C LEU A 507 -8.70 -32.11 3.53
N ARG A 508 -9.16 -32.97 2.62
CA ARG A 508 -9.66 -34.31 2.97
C ARG A 508 -8.52 -35.23 3.45
N LEU A 509 -7.34 -35.15 2.82
CA LEU A 509 -6.16 -35.93 3.20
C LEU A 509 -5.55 -35.43 4.53
N ASN A 510 -5.59 -34.12 4.76
CA ASN A 510 -5.15 -33.46 5.99
C ASN A 510 -6.18 -32.44 6.52
N PRO A 511 -7.21 -32.88 7.27
CA PRO A 511 -8.23 -32.01 7.83
C PRO A 511 -7.71 -30.99 8.84
N ASN A 512 -6.60 -31.28 9.52
CA ASN A 512 -5.96 -30.34 10.46
C ASN A 512 -5.24 -29.18 9.74
N ASP A 513 -5.13 -29.26 8.42
CA ASP A 513 -4.62 -28.20 7.55
C ASP A 513 -3.33 -27.54 8.03
N ASN A 514 -2.32 -28.38 8.28
CA ASN A 514 -0.99 -27.93 8.70
C ASN A 514 -0.26 -27.07 7.66
N GLN A 515 -0.75 -27.04 6.42
CA GLN A 515 -0.21 -26.23 5.32
C GLN A 515 -0.94 -24.88 5.18
N GLY A 516 -2.00 -24.62 5.95
CA GLY A 516 -2.76 -23.37 5.88
C GLY A 516 -3.57 -23.21 4.59
N LEU A 517 -3.91 -24.30 3.90
CA LEU A 517 -4.64 -24.28 2.63
C LEU A 517 -6.06 -23.72 2.77
N ARG A 518 -6.68 -23.82 3.97
CA ARG A 518 -8.03 -23.31 4.19
C ARG A 518 -8.14 -21.81 3.96
N TYR A 519 -7.08 -21.06 4.27
CA TYR A 519 -6.99 -19.62 4.05
C TYR A 519 -6.95 -19.28 2.57
N ILE A 520 -6.07 -19.97 1.82
CA ILE A 520 -5.97 -19.83 0.36
C ILE A 520 -7.31 -20.15 -0.32
N VAL A 521 -7.98 -21.23 0.11
CA VAL A 521 -9.29 -21.60 -0.45
C VAL A 521 -10.35 -20.56 -0.11
N ALA A 522 -10.33 -19.98 1.10
CA ALA A 522 -11.28 -18.95 1.49
C ALA A 522 -11.16 -17.71 0.60
N ASP A 523 -9.92 -17.26 0.34
CA ASP A 523 -9.62 -16.13 -0.55
C ASP A 523 -10.07 -16.42 -1.99
N VAL A 524 -9.68 -17.56 -2.56
CA VAL A 524 -10.09 -17.97 -3.90
C VAL A 524 -11.61 -18.06 -4.04
N LEU A 525 -12.33 -18.56 -3.02
CA LEU A 525 -13.79 -18.63 -3.04
C LEU A 525 -14.45 -17.25 -2.94
N LEU A 526 -13.87 -16.33 -2.16
CA LEU A 526 -14.33 -14.94 -2.07
C LEU A 526 -14.18 -14.21 -3.40
N ASP A 527 -13.02 -14.35 -4.06
CA ASP A 527 -12.71 -13.76 -5.37
C ASP A 527 -13.69 -14.21 -6.44
N GLN A 528 -14.06 -15.50 -6.42
CA GLN A 528 -15.00 -16.08 -7.38
C GLN A 528 -16.48 -15.89 -6.98
N ASN A 529 -16.79 -15.15 -5.92
CA ASN A 529 -18.15 -14.96 -5.40
C ASN A 529 -18.89 -16.27 -5.08
N ARG A 530 -18.17 -17.31 -4.64
CA ARG A 530 -18.71 -18.66 -4.33
C ARG A 530 -19.12 -18.77 -2.86
N ASP A 531 -19.94 -17.83 -2.40
CA ASP A 531 -20.29 -17.65 -0.96
C ASP A 531 -20.87 -18.91 -0.30
N ALA A 532 -21.65 -19.71 -1.04
CA ALA A 532 -22.24 -20.94 -0.50
C ALA A 532 -21.17 -21.99 -0.13
N GLU A 533 -20.13 -22.10 -0.96
CA GLU A 533 -19.00 -23.01 -0.73
C GLU A 533 -18.05 -22.45 0.34
N LEU A 534 -17.86 -21.13 0.37
CA LEU A 534 -17.10 -20.44 1.41
C LEU A 534 -17.73 -20.66 2.79
N ILE A 535 -19.05 -20.44 2.94
CA ILE A 535 -19.76 -20.68 4.21
C ILE A 535 -19.64 -22.14 4.66
N LYS A 536 -19.59 -23.10 3.72
CA LYS A 536 -19.38 -24.51 4.07
C LYS A 536 -17.98 -24.73 4.63
N LEU A 537 -16.95 -24.12 4.04
CA LEU A 537 -15.58 -24.17 4.52
C LEU A 537 -15.43 -23.49 5.89
N LEU A 538 -15.97 -22.29 6.06
CA LEU A 538 -15.96 -21.54 7.33
C LEU A 538 -16.55 -22.36 8.49
N LYS A 539 -17.67 -23.07 8.23
CA LYS A 539 -18.28 -23.97 9.21
C LYS A 539 -17.45 -25.21 9.53
N GLN A 540 -16.64 -25.69 8.58
CA GLN A 540 -15.76 -26.84 8.80
C GLN A 540 -14.65 -26.50 9.80
N TYR A 541 -14.14 -25.26 9.76
CA TYR A 541 -13.13 -24.74 10.69
C TYR A 541 -13.71 -23.65 11.59
N LYS A 542 -14.87 -23.93 12.20
CA LYS A 542 -15.62 -22.93 12.96
C LYS A 542 -14.93 -22.39 14.22
N ASP A 543 -13.88 -23.09 14.67
CA ASP A 543 -13.13 -22.80 15.90
C ASP A 543 -11.83 -22.03 15.58
N ASP A 544 -11.65 -21.58 14.33
CA ASP A 544 -10.53 -20.71 13.93
C ASP A 544 -10.86 -19.25 14.26
N GLU A 545 -10.01 -18.65 15.09
CA GLU A 545 -10.20 -17.31 15.69
C GLU A 545 -9.22 -16.26 15.13
N MET A 546 -8.53 -16.56 14.03
CA MET A 546 -7.70 -15.56 13.35
C MET A 546 -8.59 -14.50 12.69
N ALA A 547 -8.11 -13.25 12.59
CA ALA A 547 -8.84 -12.15 11.96
C ALA A 547 -9.25 -12.51 10.53
N GLU A 548 -8.37 -13.20 9.79
CA GLU A 548 -8.65 -13.67 8.43
C GLU A 548 -9.90 -14.57 8.36
N TRP A 549 -10.13 -15.42 9.36
CA TRP A 549 -11.30 -16.29 9.38
C TRP A 549 -12.56 -15.55 9.82
N LEU A 550 -12.46 -14.79 10.93
CA LEU A 550 -13.60 -14.12 11.56
C LEU A 550 -14.19 -13.02 10.65
N TYR A 551 -13.34 -12.14 10.11
CA TYR A 551 -13.80 -11.08 9.22
C TYR A 551 -14.29 -11.63 7.87
N THR A 552 -13.64 -12.66 7.31
CA THR A 552 -14.14 -13.33 6.10
C THR A 552 -15.52 -13.94 6.32
N TRP A 553 -15.77 -14.54 7.49
CA TRP A 553 -17.09 -15.04 7.83
C TRP A 553 -18.11 -13.91 7.97
N ALA A 554 -17.76 -12.81 8.63
CA ALA A 554 -18.62 -11.63 8.74
C ALA A 554 -19.03 -11.13 7.34
N LEU A 555 -18.06 -10.98 6.43
CA LEU A 555 -18.31 -10.55 5.05
C LEU A 555 -19.20 -11.54 4.28
N ALA A 556 -18.91 -12.85 4.35
CA ALA A 556 -19.73 -13.87 3.68
C ALA A 556 -21.16 -13.93 4.22
N ALA A 557 -21.34 -13.73 5.53
CA ALA A 557 -22.66 -13.64 6.15
C ALA A 557 -23.41 -12.37 5.70
N PHE A 558 -22.70 -11.24 5.61
CA PHE A 558 -23.24 -9.98 5.09
C PHE A 558 -23.70 -10.11 3.64
N ARG A 559 -22.87 -10.66 2.74
CA ARG A 559 -23.20 -10.91 1.33
C ARG A 559 -24.47 -11.74 1.17
N LYS A 560 -24.64 -12.75 2.04
CA LYS A 560 -25.84 -13.59 2.05
C LYS A 560 -27.09 -12.85 2.52
N ASN A 561 -26.99 -12.14 3.65
CA ASN A 561 -28.06 -11.30 4.20
C ASN A 561 -27.50 -10.33 5.25
N SER A 562 -27.29 -9.09 4.84
CA SER A 562 -26.75 -8.01 5.67
C SER A 562 -27.55 -7.72 6.94
N LYS A 563 -28.87 -7.96 6.93
CA LYS A 563 -29.75 -7.71 8.10
C LYS A 563 -29.92 -8.93 8.99
N SER A 564 -29.14 -9.99 8.77
CA SER A 564 -29.26 -11.21 9.56
C SER A 564 -28.57 -11.08 10.91
N LYS A 565 -29.19 -11.64 11.95
CA LYS A 565 -28.56 -11.77 13.27
C LYS A 565 -27.22 -12.52 13.23
N GLU A 566 -27.02 -13.34 12.20
CA GLU A 566 -25.75 -14.05 12.02
C GLU A 566 -24.64 -13.11 11.56
N ALA A 567 -24.88 -12.24 10.55
CA ALA A 567 -23.88 -11.27 10.10
C ALA A 567 -23.44 -10.35 11.23
N GLU A 568 -24.42 -9.80 11.96
CA GLU A 568 -24.23 -8.98 13.17
C GLU A 568 -23.41 -9.68 14.25
N LYS A 569 -23.71 -10.96 14.50
CA LYS A 569 -22.97 -11.77 15.46
C LYS A 569 -21.52 -11.97 15.02
N ARG A 570 -21.28 -12.29 13.74
CA ARG A 570 -19.94 -12.54 13.21
C ARG A 570 -19.08 -11.29 13.17
N LEU A 571 -19.65 -10.15 12.81
CA LEU A 571 -18.91 -8.89 12.86
C LEU A 571 -18.50 -8.55 14.29
N ARG A 572 -19.41 -8.73 15.27
CA ARG A 572 -19.07 -8.51 16.68
C ARG A 572 -17.93 -9.41 17.15
N GLU A 573 -17.97 -10.70 16.85
CA GLU A 573 -16.89 -11.65 17.18
C GLU A 573 -15.55 -11.22 16.55
N ALA A 574 -15.57 -10.74 15.30
CA ALA A 574 -14.38 -10.26 14.61
C ALA A 574 -13.81 -8.97 15.23
N LEU A 575 -14.67 -8.00 15.55
CA LEU A 575 -14.30 -6.74 16.20
C LEU A 575 -13.74 -6.96 17.61
N GLU A 576 -14.30 -7.90 18.37
CA GLU A 576 -13.82 -8.26 19.71
C GLU A 576 -12.43 -8.91 19.67
N GLN A 577 -12.13 -9.71 18.64
CA GLN A 577 -10.84 -10.38 18.51
C GLN A 577 -9.75 -9.45 17.97
N ASN A 578 -10.03 -8.67 16.92
CA ASN A 578 -9.06 -7.74 16.35
C ASN A 578 -9.72 -6.38 16.03
N PRO A 579 -9.57 -5.36 16.90
CA PRO A 579 -10.19 -4.06 16.75
C PRO A 579 -9.44 -3.13 15.79
N PHE A 580 -8.28 -3.54 15.23
CA PHE A 580 -7.47 -2.71 14.35
C PHE A 580 -7.88 -2.83 12.88
N VAL A 581 -8.41 -3.98 12.45
CA VAL A 581 -8.88 -4.22 11.07
C VAL A 581 -9.82 -3.12 10.53
N PRO A 582 -10.81 -2.61 11.29
CA PRO A 582 -11.73 -1.60 10.77
C PRO A 582 -11.06 -0.30 10.34
N ASP A 583 -9.97 0.13 10.99
CA ASP A 583 -9.24 1.34 10.60
C ASP A 583 -8.68 1.22 9.17
N TYR A 584 -8.20 0.04 8.79
CA TYR A 584 -7.75 -0.25 7.42
C TYR A 584 -8.91 -0.45 6.44
N LEU A 585 -9.98 -1.16 6.85
CA LEU A 585 -11.15 -1.36 5.99
C LEU A 585 -11.84 -0.05 5.62
N THR A 586 -11.95 0.86 6.59
CA THR A 586 -12.65 2.14 6.43
C THR A 586 -11.81 3.24 5.77
N GLY A 587 -10.50 3.00 5.61
CA GLY A 587 -9.56 3.95 5.01
C GLY A 587 -9.00 4.99 5.99
N LYS A 588 -9.24 4.84 7.30
CA LYS A 588 -8.61 5.68 8.34
C LYS A 588 -7.10 5.45 8.42
N LYS A 589 -6.64 4.24 8.11
CA LYS A 589 -5.23 3.87 7.94
C LYS A 589 -5.01 3.28 6.55
N ARG A 590 -3.87 3.62 5.92
CA ARG A 590 -3.40 2.96 4.69
C ARG A 590 -2.71 1.63 5.02
N VAL A 591 -2.86 0.65 4.12
CA VAL A 591 -2.07 -0.57 4.20
C VAL A 591 -0.62 -0.21 3.83
N PRO A 592 0.39 -0.56 4.65
CA PRO A 592 1.78 -0.28 4.33
C PRO A 592 2.22 -1.03 3.07
N VAL A 593 3.18 -0.44 2.35
CA VAL A 593 3.78 -1.04 1.14
C VAL A 593 4.51 -2.34 1.51
N ASN A 594 5.30 -2.28 2.58
CA ASN A 594 6.00 -3.45 3.12
C ASN A 594 5.16 -4.05 4.25
N LEU A 595 4.82 -5.34 4.10
CA LEU A 595 4.07 -6.05 5.13
C LEU A 595 4.99 -6.39 6.32
N PRO A 596 4.48 -6.35 7.56
CA PRO A 596 5.23 -6.81 8.71
C PRO A 596 5.74 -8.25 8.51
N PRO A 597 6.97 -8.58 8.95
CA PRO A 597 7.54 -9.91 8.74
C PRO A 597 6.88 -10.98 9.62
N THR A 598 6.14 -10.57 10.65
CA THR A 598 5.46 -11.44 11.60
C THR A 598 4.12 -10.86 12.01
N MET A 599 3.22 -11.70 12.49
CA MET A 599 1.98 -11.26 13.12
C MET A 599 1.69 -12.04 14.40
N GLY A 600 1.06 -11.37 15.36
CA GLY A 600 0.55 -11.96 16.59
C GLY A 600 -0.97 -12.07 16.55
N TRP A 601 -1.51 -13.04 17.29
CA TRP A 601 -2.96 -13.19 17.41
C TRP A 601 -3.59 -11.96 18.08
N GLY A 602 -4.48 -11.27 17.36
CA GLY A 602 -5.23 -10.09 17.82
C GLY A 602 -4.48 -8.76 17.74
N ASP A 603 -3.27 -8.73 17.16
CA ASP A 603 -2.47 -7.51 17.07
C ASP A 603 -2.72 -6.71 15.78
N GLU A 604 -2.11 -5.53 15.69
CA GLU A 604 -2.25 -4.65 14.53
C GLU A 604 -1.54 -5.23 13.28
N GLN A 605 -0.47 -6.01 13.44
CA GLN A 605 0.22 -6.64 12.31
C GLN A 605 -0.69 -7.68 11.64
N GLU A 606 -1.45 -8.47 12.41
CA GLU A 606 -2.50 -9.34 11.88
C GLU A 606 -3.54 -8.55 11.08
N ALA A 607 -3.94 -7.37 11.55
CA ALA A 607 -4.87 -6.50 10.84
C ALA A 607 -4.30 -5.99 9.51
N VAL A 608 -3.01 -5.62 9.48
CA VAL A 608 -2.31 -5.23 8.25
C VAL A 608 -2.32 -6.38 7.23
N HIS A 609 -1.94 -7.59 7.63
CA HIS A 609 -1.95 -8.75 6.74
C HIS A 609 -3.35 -9.08 6.23
N TYR A 610 -4.36 -8.96 7.08
CA TYR A 610 -5.75 -9.16 6.67
C TYR A 610 -6.19 -8.10 5.65
N ALA A 611 -5.95 -6.83 5.94
CA ALA A 611 -6.33 -5.74 5.06
C ALA A 611 -5.63 -5.83 3.70
N ALA A 612 -4.32 -6.13 3.67
CA ALA A 612 -3.55 -6.29 2.44
C ALA A 612 -4.15 -7.32 1.48
N LYS A 613 -4.71 -8.41 2.01
CA LYS A 613 -5.32 -9.48 1.21
C LYS A 613 -6.80 -9.26 0.94
N PHE A 614 -7.57 -8.82 1.94
CA PHE A 614 -9.04 -8.89 1.90
C PHE A 614 -9.76 -7.56 1.73
N LEU A 615 -9.08 -6.40 1.80
CA LEU A 615 -9.71 -5.08 1.69
C LEU A 615 -10.60 -4.94 0.44
N ASN A 616 -10.16 -5.46 -0.71
CA ASN A 616 -10.94 -5.36 -1.94
C ASN A 616 -12.22 -6.20 -1.91
N HIS A 617 -12.23 -7.33 -1.21
CA HIS A 617 -13.44 -8.13 -1.05
C HIS A 617 -14.53 -7.34 -0.31
N TRP A 618 -14.13 -6.57 0.70
CA TRP A 618 -15.03 -5.65 1.41
C TRP A 618 -15.50 -4.51 0.52
N ARG A 619 -14.59 -3.81 -0.18
CA ARG A 619 -14.95 -2.70 -1.06
C ARG A 619 -15.86 -3.11 -2.22
N ARG A 620 -15.64 -4.30 -2.80
CA ARG A 620 -16.50 -4.90 -3.85
C ARG A 620 -17.91 -5.22 -3.36
N THR A 621 -18.07 -5.40 -2.06
CA THR A 621 -19.35 -5.74 -1.46
C THR A 621 -20.10 -4.46 -1.09
N THR A 622 -21.06 -4.06 -1.93
CA THR A 622 -21.84 -2.84 -1.73
C THR A 622 -22.42 -2.74 -0.32
N GLY A 623 -22.10 -1.64 0.38
CA GLY A 623 -22.58 -1.34 1.73
C GLY A 623 -21.85 -2.07 2.87
N ALA A 624 -20.86 -2.93 2.59
CA ALA A 624 -20.15 -3.66 3.65
C ALA A 624 -19.25 -2.75 4.49
N ILE A 625 -18.56 -1.78 3.86
CA ILE A 625 -17.72 -0.82 4.58
C ILE A 625 -18.57 0.13 5.44
N ASP A 626 -19.66 0.66 4.90
CA ASP A 626 -20.59 1.51 5.66
C ASP A 626 -21.20 0.74 6.84
N TRP A 627 -21.54 -0.53 6.63
CA TRP A 627 -22.01 -1.41 7.71
C TRP A 627 -20.96 -1.57 8.82
N VAL A 628 -19.68 -1.72 8.48
CA VAL A 628 -18.61 -1.73 9.50
C VAL A 628 -18.54 -0.40 10.24
N LYS A 629 -18.57 0.74 9.53
CA LYS A 629 -18.53 2.09 10.13
C LYS A 629 -19.68 2.30 11.12
N ASP A 630 -20.89 1.96 10.72
CA ASP A 630 -22.08 2.07 11.58
C ASP A 630 -21.88 1.33 12.91
N HIS A 631 -21.17 0.20 12.91
CA HIS A 631 -20.91 -0.59 14.12
C HIS A 631 -19.80 -0.04 15.02
N LEU A 632 -18.89 0.78 14.48
CA LEU A 632 -17.88 1.47 15.27
C LEU A 632 -18.49 2.65 16.04
N ASP A 633 -19.50 3.32 15.47
CA ASP A 633 -20.16 4.48 16.09
C ASP A 633 -21.11 4.12 17.26
N TYR A 634 -21.42 2.83 17.45
CA TYR A 634 -22.24 2.33 18.58
C TYR A 634 -21.44 1.81 19.78
N VAL A 635 -20.10 1.74 19.68
CA VAL A 635 -19.19 1.27 20.74
C VAL A 635 -18.53 2.48 21.40
#